data_AF-A0A327KNG7-F1
#
_entry.id   AF-A0A327KNG7-F1
#
_cell.length_a   1.000
_cell.length_b   1.000
_cell.length_c   1.000
_cell.angle_alpha   90.00
_cell.angle_beta   90.00
_cell.angle_gamma   90.00
#
_symmetry.space_group_name_H-M   'P 1'
#
loop_
_entity.id
_entity.type
_entity.pdbx_description
1 polymer ?
#
loop_
_entity_poly.entity_id
_entity_poly.type
_entity_poly.pdbx_seq_one_letter_code
_entity_poly.pdbx_strand_id
1 'polypeptide(L)'
;MLNVLNVTSEQTRRAGHRWTLREALPPQWTLVDLVTIIRRRFRFVMLAAALALAAVSLYLAMTPARYTATAALIPDTKRTPPSPTEVAQDALIDPAIVENQVETIRSETIAGQVVDKLGLWRDPEFVGDGPGLVSRILAASGLTTIKTPSDTIKKRAAVASFLQMLAVKRVGHSFVTSIAFTSLDPEKAATIANAVAAAYVDDQLGQRFANAERTSVWMRQRIETLGREAEAAAAAVAAYKERNRIVLGPEGRTDDELQLAERKRDLDAATADVADAKARLERTQQLRAAEGDGSTFPEASLLTAVDSPAIREIVRQHQNLVASAPGTVADEASSTEPNRALAAASLRSRLWDEVRRAEAADRASVESATLRLASLSSRTAELNAKVEETRASVAELRRLEANHARVSQLHDLLQNRFSRVSDFMQQQYLPVTESRIVTNAMPPLNKSSPKSALLLFLGAVAGTLVGMGGALAKEYTDHSITRPDQLEQGLGMRWIGTLTRFGTGRDGAVPPAADLSEDGAPRRDGDATSGGRDPAIGRAADTLKGIKVALDDSVSATTGGHLVAVASAEAGTGKTTVALGLAVVTAAAGHRTLLIDGNVRNASLSIEAAQSRRPSPVAVTDDTPFFERPVEHPLGFHVLPQRIDDFGPDLLAMREVRHLLQRLRKSYDYVIVDTAAMLDHIDLAAAAGIFDAIVIVVEHGRTVSNDLELALGRSVVVGERIAGAVINKAPPPARWGWL
;
A
#
# COMPACT_ATOMS: atom_id res chain seq x y z
N MET A 1 52.41 26.71 -15.27
CA MET A 1 53.53 26.77 -16.22
C MET A 1 52.97 26.60 -17.63
N LEU A 2 52.59 27.73 -18.24
CA LEU A 2 52.27 27.95 -19.67
C LEU A 2 51.57 29.31 -19.72
N ASN A 3 52.36 30.35 -19.44
CA ASN A 3 51.96 31.75 -19.50
C ASN A 3 53.03 32.49 -20.30
N VAL A 4 53.23 32.07 -21.55
CA VAL A 4 54.10 32.71 -22.54
C VAL A 4 53.53 32.33 -23.90
N LEU A 5 52.71 33.21 -24.49
CA LEU A 5 52.36 33.32 -25.92
C LEU A 5 51.22 34.35 -26.06
N ASN A 6 51.45 35.59 -25.64
CA ASN A 6 50.44 36.65 -25.75
C ASN A 6 50.98 37.96 -26.34
N VAL A 7 52.00 37.87 -27.22
CA VAL A 7 52.68 39.07 -27.78
C VAL A 7 52.79 39.06 -29.31
N THR A 8 52.15 38.15 -30.04
CA THR A 8 52.27 38.09 -31.52
C THR A 8 50.97 38.22 -32.31
N SER A 9 49.84 38.58 -31.68
CA SER A 9 48.54 38.69 -32.37
C SER A 9 48.17 40.11 -32.85
N GLU A 10 48.99 41.14 -32.58
CA GLU A 10 48.70 42.50 -33.06
C GLU A 10 49.16 42.79 -34.49
N GLN A 11 50.09 42.00 -35.06
CA GLN A 11 50.59 42.23 -36.42
C GLN A 11 49.86 41.46 -37.54
N THR A 12 49.00 40.50 -37.22
CA THR A 12 48.12 39.82 -38.21
C THR A 12 46.75 40.49 -38.37
N ARG A 13 46.51 41.64 -37.72
CA ARG A 13 45.24 42.39 -37.79
C ARG A 13 44.97 43.11 -39.13
N ARG A 14 45.86 43.02 -40.13
CA ARG A 14 45.74 43.80 -41.39
C ARG A 14 45.84 43.02 -42.69
N ALA A 15 45.83 41.69 -42.70
CA ALA A 15 45.87 40.94 -43.96
C ALA A 15 45.08 39.63 -43.90
N GLY A 16 44.05 39.51 -44.74
CA GLY A 16 43.38 38.25 -45.11
C GLY A 16 42.14 37.90 -44.29
N HIS A 17 40.96 38.32 -44.78
CA HIS A 17 39.65 37.81 -44.34
C HIS A 17 39.48 36.34 -44.77
N ARG A 18 40.01 35.40 -43.97
CA ARG A 18 39.61 33.99 -44.07
C ARG A 18 38.31 33.80 -43.30
N TRP A 19 37.22 33.53 -44.02
CA TRP A 19 35.94 33.07 -43.49
C TRP A 19 36.09 31.66 -42.92
N THR A 20 36.84 31.52 -41.81
CA THR A 20 36.90 30.27 -41.04
C THR A 20 35.96 30.40 -39.86
N LEU A 21 35.02 29.46 -39.76
CA LEU A 21 34.08 29.23 -38.67
C LEU A 21 34.67 29.69 -37.32
N ARG A 22 34.08 30.74 -36.72
CA ARG A 22 34.06 30.78 -35.26
C ARG A 22 33.16 29.61 -34.86
N GLU A 23 33.68 28.67 -34.07
CA GLU A 23 32.84 27.69 -33.39
C GLU A 23 31.75 28.46 -32.67
N ALA A 24 30.54 28.46 -33.23
CA ALA A 24 29.39 29.08 -32.63
C ALA A 24 29.16 28.33 -31.32
N LEU A 25 29.43 28.99 -30.20
CA LEU A 25 29.11 28.49 -28.88
C LEU A 25 27.66 27.98 -28.92
N PRO A 26 27.36 26.79 -28.36
CA PRO A 26 25.99 26.28 -28.35
C PRO A 26 25.08 27.38 -27.78
N PRO A 27 23.94 27.66 -28.44
CA PRO A 27 23.06 28.73 -28.02
C PRO A 27 22.74 28.52 -26.54
N GLN A 28 23.10 29.47 -25.69
CA GLN A 28 22.74 29.45 -24.28
C GLN A 28 21.28 29.90 -24.20
N TRP A 29 20.37 28.93 -24.08
CA TRP A 29 18.94 29.22 -23.99
C TRP A 29 18.68 29.93 -22.67
N THR A 30 18.34 31.22 -22.73
CA THR A 30 17.92 31.94 -21.54
C THR A 30 16.46 31.58 -21.21
N LEU A 31 16.04 31.75 -19.95
CA LEU A 31 14.64 31.57 -19.56
C LEU A 31 13.70 32.48 -20.38
N VAL A 32 14.20 33.65 -20.82
CA VAL A 32 13.46 34.59 -21.66
C VAL A 32 13.26 34.03 -23.07
N ASP A 33 14.26 33.36 -23.66
CA ASP A 33 14.11 32.67 -24.94
C ASP A 33 13.08 31.54 -24.86
N LEU A 34 13.08 30.78 -23.75
CA LEU A 34 12.10 29.71 -23.56
C LEU A 34 10.66 30.24 -23.52
N VAL A 35 10.42 31.34 -22.79
CA VAL A 35 9.09 31.96 -22.67
C VAL A 35 8.64 32.56 -24.01
N THR A 36 9.54 33.20 -24.75
CA THR A 36 9.20 33.79 -26.05
C THR A 36 8.86 32.73 -27.10
N ILE A 37 9.58 31.59 -27.13
CA ILE A 37 9.29 30.45 -28.00
C ILE A 37 7.90 29.88 -27.70
N ILE A 38 7.60 29.64 -26.43
CA ILE A 38 6.29 29.14 -26.00
C ILE A 38 5.18 30.12 -26.39
N ARG A 39 5.39 31.43 -26.21
CA ARG A 39 4.39 32.45 -26.57
C ARG A 39 4.15 32.50 -28.08
N ARG A 40 5.21 32.43 -28.91
CA ARG A 40 5.13 32.42 -30.38
C ARG A 40 4.39 31.19 -30.90
N ARG A 41 4.55 30.05 -30.24
CA ARG A 41 3.94 28.75 -30.62
C ARG A 41 2.80 28.33 -29.68
N PHE A 42 2.23 29.24 -28.90
CA PHE A 42 1.21 28.92 -27.89
C PHE A 42 -0.01 28.21 -28.51
N ARG A 43 -0.37 28.55 -29.75
CA ARG A 43 -1.42 27.85 -30.52
C ARG A 43 -1.14 26.36 -30.71
N PHE A 44 0.12 25.97 -30.91
CA PHE A 44 0.52 24.57 -31.04
C PHE A 44 0.44 23.84 -29.70
N VAL A 45 0.93 24.48 -28.63
CA VAL A 45 0.83 23.94 -27.26
C VAL A 45 -0.63 23.74 -26.86
N MET A 46 -1.49 24.72 -27.15
CA MET A 46 -2.93 24.64 -26.91
C MET A 46 -3.60 23.56 -27.74
N LEU A 47 -3.22 23.38 -29.00
CA LEU A 47 -3.75 22.31 -29.84
C LEU A 47 -3.39 20.92 -29.28
N ALA A 48 -2.13 20.73 -28.85
CA ALA A 48 -1.68 19.47 -28.24
C ALA A 48 -2.41 19.19 -26.92
N ALA A 49 -2.58 20.20 -26.07
CA ALA A 49 -3.37 20.09 -24.84
C ALA A 49 -4.84 19.77 -25.13
N ALA A 50 -5.45 20.43 -26.11
CA ALA A 50 -6.83 20.18 -26.53
C ALA A 50 -7.02 18.76 -27.08
N LEU A 51 -6.09 18.25 -27.88
CA LEU A 51 -6.12 16.88 -28.40
C LEU A 51 -5.99 15.84 -27.28
N ALA A 52 -5.08 16.07 -26.32
CA ALA A 52 -4.93 15.19 -25.17
C ALA A 52 -6.20 15.18 -24.30
N LEU A 53 -6.80 16.34 -24.05
CA LEU A 53 -8.07 16.45 -23.34
C LEU A 53 -9.22 15.80 -24.11
N ALA A 54 -9.27 15.93 -25.44
CA ALA A 54 -10.26 15.25 -26.27
C ALA A 54 -10.10 13.73 -26.21
N ALA A 55 -8.88 13.21 -26.27
CA ALA A 55 -8.60 11.77 -26.13
C ALA A 55 -9.00 11.23 -24.75
N VAL A 56 -8.67 11.95 -23.67
CA VAL A 56 -9.08 11.59 -22.30
C VAL A 56 -10.61 11.66 -22.17
N SER A 57 -11.25 12.69 -22.71
CA SER A 57 -12.71 12.84 -22.69
C SER A 57 -13.40 11.71 -23.45
N LEU A 58 -12.86 11.30 -24.61
CA LEU A 58 -13.33 10.15 -25.38
C LEU A 58 -13.17 8.85 -24.59
N TYR A 59 -12.04 8.65 -23.92
CA TYR A 59 -11.81 7.49 -23.05
C TYR A 59 -12.81 7.45 -21.87
N LEU A 60 -13.10 8.60 -21.25
CA LEU A 60 -14.11 8.72 -20.20
C LEU A 60 -15.53 8.46 -20.69
N ALA A 61 -15.83 8.78 -21.96
CA ALA A 61 -17.13 8.52 -22.57
C ALA A 61 -17.32 7.05 -22.96
N MET A 62 -16.24 6.36 -23.35
CA MET A 62 -16.27 4.94 -23.72
C MET A 62 -16.20 3.99 -22.51
N THR A 63 -15.59 4.41 -21.40
CA THR A 63 -15.41 3.56 -20.23
C THR A 63 -16.64 3.61 -19.34
N PRO A 64 -17.29 2.47 -19.03
CA PRO A 64 -18.48 2.47 -18.18
C PRO A 64 -18.16 2.91 -16.76
N ALA A 65 -19.01 3.76 -16.18
CA ALA A 65 -18.87 4.23 -14.81
C ALA A 65 -19.11 3.08 -13.83
N ARG A 66 -18.26 2.99 -12.81
CA ARG A 66 -18.42 2.02 -11.72
C ARG A 66 -18.70 2.73 -10.41
N TYR A 67 -19.59 2.15 -9.63
CA TYR A 67 -20.11 2.66 -8.37
C TYR A 67 -19.79 1.67 -7.27
N THR A 68 -19.13 2.14 -6.22
CA THR A 68 -18.80 1.33 -5.05
C THR A 68 -19.69 1.73 -3.87
N ALA A 69 -20.45 0.78 -3.33
CA ALA A 69 -21.26 0.97 -2.12
C ALA A 69 -20.64 0.19 -0.95
N THR A 70 -20.74 0.74 0.26
CA THR A 70 -20.06 0.19 1.45
C THR A 70 -21.03 -0.05 2.60
N ALA A 71 -21.11 -1.29 3.08
CA ALA A 71 -21.77 -1.64 4.34
C ALA A 71 -20.73 -1.79 5.45
N ALA A 72 -21.11 -1.56 6.71
CA ALA A 72 -20.24 -1.75 7.86
C ALA A 72 -20.86 -2.77 8.83
N LEU A 73 -20.06 -3.74 9.27
CA LEU A 73 -20.46 -4.84 10.12
C LEU A 73 -19.42 -5.02 11.23
N ILE A 74 -19.86 -5.36 12.45
CA ILE A 74 -18.96 -5.87 13.49
C ILE A 74 -19.08 -7.39 13.48
N PRO A 75 -18.03 -8.15 13.12
CA PRO A 75 -18.04 -9.60 13.16
C PRO A 75 -17.92 -10.11 14.60
N ASP A 76 -18.32 -11.36 14.82
CA ASP A 76 -18.21 -12.00 16.13
C ASP A 76 -16.74 -12.30 16.46
N THR A 77 -16.25 -11.74 17.56
CA THR A 77 -14.85 -11.88 18.00
C THR A 77 -14.71 -12.84 19.19
N LYS A 78 -15.79 -13.37 19.76
CA LYS A 78 -15.69 -14.28 20.89
C LYS A 78 -15.29 -15.67 20.41
N ARG A 79 -14.22 -16.21 20.98
CA ARG A 79 -13.89 -17.63 20.83
C ARG A 79 -14.93 -18.43 21.62
N THR A 80 -15.65 -19.34 20.98
CA THR A 80 -16.29 -20.45 21.68
C THR A 80 -15.16 -21.39 22.12
N PRO A 81 -14.83 -21.50 23.41
CA PRO A 81 -13.71 -22.34 23.83
C PRO A 81 -13.98 -23.80 23.43
N PRO A 82 -13.00 -24.50 22.85
CA PRO A 82 -13.17 -25.86 22.36
C PRO A 82 -13.33 -26.90 23.49
N SER A 83 -13.21 -26.52 24.76
CA SER A 83 -13.29 -27.45 25.90
C SER A 83 -13.89 -26.81 27.16
N PRO A 84 -14.71 -27.54 27.95
CA PRO A 84 -15.33 -27.01 29.17
C PRO A 84 -14.37 -26.66 30.31
N THR A 85 -13.10 -27.07 30.22
CA THR A 85 -12.12 -26.99 31.31
C THR A 85 -11.20 -25.77 31.23
N GLU A 86 -11.17 -25.07 30.09
CA GLU A 86 -10.38 -23.85 29.95
C GLU A 86 -11.25 -22.66 30.34
N VAL A 87 -11.09 -22.23 31.59
CA VAL A 87 -11.50 -20.90 32.04
C VAL A 87 -10.93 -19.91 31.04
N ALA A 88 -11.83 -19.10 30.47
CA ALA A 88 -11.49 -17.99 29.59
C ALA A 88 -10.50 -17.08 30.31
N GLN A 89 -9.20 -17.30 30.11
CA GLN A 89 -8.23 -16.23 30.24
C GLN A 89 -8.68 -15.20 29.20
N ASP A 90 -8.94 -13.97 29.66
CA ASP A 90 -9.25 -12.82 28.81
C ASP A 90 -8.19 -12.75 27.70
N ALA A 91 -8.51 -13.38 26.57
CA ALA A 91 -7.63 -13.47 25.44
C ALA A 91 -7.56 -12.05 24.89
N LEU A 92 -6.41 -11.40 25.03
CA LEU A 92 -6.03 -10.26 24.20
C LEU A 92 -6.52 -10.56 22.78
N ILE A 93 -7.53 -9.82 22.35
CA ILE A 93 -8.24 -10.08 21.10
C ILE A 93 -7.24 -9.84 19.96
N ASP A 94 -6.71 -10.95 19.44
CA ASP A 94 -5.70 -10.96 18.40
C ASP A 94 -6.29 -10.40 17.09
N PRO A 95 -5.64 -9.41 16.44
CA PRO A 95 -5.97 -8.97 15.10
C PRO A 95 -6.21 -10.11 14.11
N ALA A 96 -5.54 -11.26 14.27
CA ALA A 96 -5.72 -12.45 13.45
C ALA A 96 -7.16 -13.00 13.45
N ILE A 97 -7.92 -12.82 14.53
CA ILE A 97 -9.32 -13.26 14.58
C ILE A 97 -10.17 -12.44 13.61
N VAL A 98 -9.97 -11.12 13.57
CA VAL A 98 -10.72 -10.24 12.67
C VAL A 98 -10.33 -10.53 11.21
N GLU A 99 -9.06 -10.81 10.95
CA GLU A 99 -8.60 -11.19 9.60
C GLU A 99 -9.24 -12.50 9.12
N ASN A 100 -9.33 -13.51 9.99
CA ASN A 100 -10.05 -14.76 9.68
C ASN A 100 -11.54 -14.50 9.38
N GLN A 101 -12.17 -13.56 10.09
CA GLN A 101 -13.55 -13.17 9.80
C GLN A 101 -13.67 -12.42 8.47
N VAL A 102 -12.71 -11.57 8.11
CA VAL A 102 -12.66 -10.90 6.80
C VAL A 102 -12.60 -11.93 5.68
N GLU A 103 -11.74 -12.95 5.80
CA GLU A 103 -11.66 -14.04 4.81
C GLU A 103 -12.91 -14.92 4.80
N THR A 104 -13.57 -15.11 5.95
CA THR A 104 -14.85 -15.83 6.01
C THR A 104 -15.95 -15.08 5.26
N ILE A 105 -16.03 -13.75 5.39
CA ILE A 105 -16.96 -12.90 4.63
C ILE A 105 -16.64 -12.97 3.12
N ARG A 106 -15.35 -13.08 2.75
CA ARG A 106 -14.89 -13.21 1.36
C ARG A 106 -14.95 -14.65 0.82
N SER A 107 -15.44 -15.60 1.60
CA SER A 107 -15.48 -17.01 1.18
C SER A 107 -16.42 -17.27 0.00
N GLU A 108 -16.13 -18.31 -0.78
CA GLU A 108 -16.99 -18.75 -1.89
C GLU A 108 -18.39 -19.17 -1.41
N THR A 109 -18.52 -19.63 -0.16
CA THR A 109 -19.81 -20.02 0.42
C THR A 109 -20.76 -18.83 0.55
N ILE A 110 -20.29 -17.72 1.14
CA ILE A 110 -21.09 -16.49 1.27
C ILE A 110 -21.37 -15.89 -0.12
N ALA A 111 -20.35 -15.82 -0.97
CA ALA A 111 -20.52 -15.33 -2.35
C ALA A 111 -21.54 -16.16 -3.13
N GLY A 112 -21.49 -17.49 -3.03
CA GLY A 112 -22.44 -18.40 -3.66
C GLY A 112 -23.87 -18.21 -3.17
N GLN A 113 -24.07 -18.09 -1.85
CA GLN A 113 -25.38 -17.81 -1.26
C GLN A 113 -25.98 -16.49 -1.78
N VAL A 114 -25.18 -15.42 -1.87
CA VAL A 114 -25.63 -14.12 -2.39
C VAL A 114 -25.90 -14.18 -3.90
N VAL A 115 -25.02 -14.81 -4.68
CA VAL A 115 -25.20 -15.01 -6.13
C VAL A 115 -26.47 -15.80 -6.44
N ASP A 116 -26.78 -16.82 -5.64
CA ASP A 116 -28.01 -17.60 -5.79
C ASP A 116 -29.25 -16.82 -5.32
N LYS A 117 -29.17 -16.13 -4.18
CA LYS A 117 -30.28 -15.33 -3.61
C LYS A 117 -30.71 -14.17 -4.51
N LEU A 118 -29.75 -13.48 -5.13
CA LEU A 118 -30.00 -12.35 -6.03
C LEU A 118 -30.08 -12.76 -7.51
N GLY A 119 -29.80 -14.02 -7.84
CA GLY A 119 -29.85 -14.50 -9.23
C GLY A 119 -28.76 -13.92 -10.14
N LEU A 120 -27.62 -13.49 -9.59
CA LEU A 120 -26.55 -12.78 -10.32
C LEU A 120 -25.91 -13.62 -11.44
N TRP A 121 -26.10 -14.94 -11.42
CA TRP A 121 -25.69 -15.86 -12.50
C TRP A 121 -26.49 -15.69 -13.81
N ARG A 122 -27.52 -14.84 -13.81
CA ARG A 122 -28.25 -14.43 -15.02
C ARG A 122 -27.81 -13.07 -15.55
N ASP A 123 -27.06 -12.31 -14.75
CA ASP A 123 -26.66 -10.96 -15.10
C ASP A 123 -25.41 -10.95 -16.00
N PRO A 124 -25.43 -10.18 -17.11
CA PRO A 124 -24.31 -10.11 -18.06
C PRO A 124 -23.05 -9.49 -17.44
N GLU A 125 -23.22 -8.68 -16.39
CA GLU A 125 -22.12 -8.08 -15.62
C GLU A 125 -21.23 -9.13 -14.91
N PHE A 126 -21.80 -10.29 -14.55
CA PHE A 126 -21.12 -11.33 -13.75
C PHE A 126 -20.66 -12.53 -14.57
N VAL A 127 -21.47 -12.94 -15.54
CA VAL A 127 -21.17 -14.10 -16.41
C VAL A 127 -20.33 -13.68 -17.63
N GLY A 128 -20.20 -12.38 -17.87
CA GLY A 128 -19.73 -11.81 -19.13
C GLY A 128 -20.82 -11.92 -20.19
N ASP A 129 -20.87 -10.96 -21.11
CA ASP A 129 -21.67 -11.14 -22.32
C ASP A 129 -21.24 -12.47 -22.95
N GLY A 130 -22.23 -13.26 -23.37
CA GLY A 130 -22.01 -14.59 -23.95
C GLY A 130 -21.06 -14.58 -25.16
N PRO A 131 -20.92 -15.70 -25.89
CA PRO A 131 -19.90 -15.87 -26.94
C PRO A 131 -19.77 -14.60 -27.79
N GLY A 132 -18.59 -13.94 -27.72
CA GLY A 132 -18.33 -12.65 -28.34
C GLY A 132 -18.66 -12.62 -29.84
N LEU A 133 -18.71 -11.41 -30.42
CA LEU A 133 -19.03 -11.17 -31.83
C LEU A 133 -18.27 -12.13 -32.79
N VAL A 134 -17.00 -12.40 -32.50
CA VAL A 134 -16.16 -13.34 -33.27
C VAL A 134 -16.71 -14.77 -33.25
N SER A 135 -17.12 -15.27 -32.08
CA SER A 135 -17.72 -16.60 -31.96
C SER A 135 -19.14 -16.68 -32.53
N ARG A 136 -19.91 -15.58 -32.56
CA ARG A 136 -21.21 -15.55 -33.27
C ARG A 136 -21.03 -15.57 -34.78
N ILE A 137 -19.99 -14.91 -35.30
CA ILE A 137 -19.64 -14.93 -36.73
C ILE A 137 -19.12 -16.32 -37.13
N LEU A 138 -18.26 -16.95 -36.32
CA LEU A 138 -17.75 -18.31 -36.54
C LEU A 138 -18.84 -19.38 -36.43
N ALA A 139 -19.85 -19.17 -35.58
CA ALA A 139 -21.03 -20.03 -35.51
C ALA A 139 -21.98 -19.81 -36.70
N ALA A 140 -22.17 -18.57 -37.15
CA ALA A 140 -22.98 -18.24 -38.33
C ALA A 140 -22.37 -18.76 -39.64
N SER A 141 -21.05 -18.96 -39.68
CA SER A 141 -20.34 -19.57 -40.81
C SER A 141 -20.25 -21.10 -40.73
N GLY A 142 -20.95 -21.73 -39.78
CA GLY A 142 -21.06 -23.19 -39.66
C GLY A 142 -19.80 -23.91 -39.18
N LEU A 143 -18.73 -23.18 -38.82
CA LEU A 143 -17.45 -23.75 -38.39
C LEU A 143 -17.44 -24.19 -36.92
N THR A 144 -18.36 -23.72 -36.08
CA THR A 144 -18.37 -24.05 -34.63
C THR A 144 -19.78 -24.13 -34.04
N THR A 145 -20.04 -25.14 -33.22
CA THR A 145 -21.28 -25.26 -32.44
C THR A 145 -21.09 -24.55 -31.10
N ILE A 146 -21.88 -23.50 -30.83
CA ILE A 146 -21.88 -22.81 -29.54
C ILE A 146 -22.49 -23.75 -28.49
N LYS A 147 -21.64 -24.43 -27.73
CA LYS A 147 -22.06 -25.19 -26.56
C LYS A 147 -22.40 -24.18 -25.46
N THR A 148 -23.69 -24.00 -25.18
CA THR A 148 -24.13 -23.17 -24.07
C THR A 148 -23.45 -23.67 -22.78
N PRO A 149 -22.74 -22.81 -22.03
CA PRO A 149 -22.10 -23.24 -20.80
C PRO A 149 -23.18 -23.76 -19.85
N SER A 150 -22.94 -24.93 -19.27
CA SER A 150 -23.77 -25.51 -18.20
C SER A 150 -24.03 -24.47 -17.11
N ASP A 151 -25.21 -24.46 -16.51
CA ASP A 151 -25.59 -23.51 -15.46
C ASP A 151 -24.60 -23.51 -14.29
N THR A 152 -23.97 -24.65 -14.02
CA THR A 152 -22.87 -24.77 -13.04
C THR A 152 -21.63 -23.95 -13.40
N ILE A 153 -21.28 -23.83 -14.68
CA ILE A 153 -20.15 -23.02 -15.15
C ILE A 153 -20.48 -21.53 -15.04
N LYS A 154 -21.71 -21.13 -15.40
CA LYS A 154 -22.16 -19.74 -15.27
C LYS A 154 -22.19 -19.29 -13.81
N LYS A 155 -22.66 -20.14 -12.89
CA LYS A 155 -22.64 -19.87 -11.46
C LYS A 155 -21.22 -19.70 -10.93
N ARG A 156 -20.29 -20.60 -11.27
CA ARG A 156 -18.88 -20.46 -10.88
C ARG A 156 -18.23 -19.20 -11.44
N ALA A 157 -18.49 -18.88 -12.72
CA ALA A 157 -18.01 -17.65 -13.34
C ALA A 157 -18.57 -16.40 -12.63
N ALA A 158 -19.87 -16.40 -12.29
CA ALA A 158 -20.50 -15.33 -11.55
C ALA A 158 -19.90 -15.15 -10.15
N VAL A 159 -19.65 -16.24 -9.41
CA VAL A 159 -18.96 -16.19 -8.10
C VAL A 159 -17.54 -15.64 -8.25
N ALA A 160 -16.79 -16.04 -9.28
CA ALA A 160 -15.44 -15.54 -9.51
C ALA A 160 -15.43 -14.02 -9.81
N SER A 161 -16.30 -13.56 -10.71
CA SER A 161 -16.49 -12.12 -11.01
C SER A 161 -16.95 -11.35 -9.78
N PHE A 162 -17.87 -11.92 -8.99
CA PHE A 162 -18.37 -11.34 -7.74
C PHE A 162 -17.25 -11.13 -6.72
N LEU A 163 -16.38 -12.13 -6.52
CA LEU A 163 -15.25 -12.04 -5.60
C LEU A 163 -14.18 -11.02 -6.03
N GLN A 164 -14.08 -10.72 -7.33
CA GLN A 164 -13.21 -9.64 -7.84
C GLN A 164 -13.82 -8.24 -7.59
N MET A 165 -15.15 -8.14 -7.57
CA MET A 165 -15.89 -6.90 -7.32
C MET A 165 -16.13 -6.61 -5.83
N LEU A 166 -15.99 -7.62 -4.98
CA LEU A 166 -16.10 -7.56 -3.53
C LEU A 166 -14.75 -7.20 -2.90
N ALA A 167 -14.72 -6.15 -2.08
CA ALA A 167 -13.59 -5.76 -1.26
C ALA A 167 -14.02 -5.70 0.21
N VAL A 168 -13.47 -6.58 1.03
CA VAL A 168 -13.73 -6.62 2.48
C VAL A 168 -12.46 -6.19 3.19
N LYS A 169 -12.55 -5.18 4.07
CA LYS A 169 -11.39 -4.65 4.81
C LYS A 169 -11.79 -4.19 6.20
N ARG A 170 -10.90 -4.37 7.17
CA ARG A 170 -11.03 -3.80 8.52
C ARG A 170 -10.82 -2.28 8.50
N VAL A 171 -11.66 -1.53 9.22
CA VAL A 171 -11.58 -0.06 9.32
C VAL A 171 -10.63 0.35 10.44
N GLY A 172 -9.39 0.71 10.08
CA GLY A 172 -8.35 1.14 11.02
C GLY A 172 -7.99 0.04 12.04
N HIS A 173 -7.95 0.40 13.33
CA HIS A 173 -7.76 -0.55 14.44
C HIS A 173 -9.09 -1.01 15.07
N SER A 174 -10.23 -0.57 14.55
CA SER A 174 -11.55 -0.94 15.10
C SER A 174 -11.95 -2.36 14.70
N PHE A 175 -12.89 -2.96 15.42
CA PHE A 175 -13.51 -4.25 15.02
C PHE A 175 -14.55 -4.09 13.90
N VAL A 176 -14.67 -2.91 13.29
CA VAL A 176 -15.61 -2.68 12.19
C VAL A 176 -14.98 -3.17 10.89
N THR A 177 -15.68 -4.08 10.23
CA THR A 177 -15.36 -4.57 8.89
C THR A 177 -16.21 -3.83 7.86
N SER A 178 -15.55 -3.19 6.91
CA SER A 178 -16.17 -2.58 5.74
C SER A 178 -16.31 -3.61 4.62
N ILE A 179 -17.51 -3.71 4.09
CA ILE A 179 -17.86 -4.58 2.96
C ILE A 179 -18.21 -3.66 1.80
N ALA A 180 -17.28 -3.51 0.87
CA ALA A 180 -17.43 -2.68 -0.31
C ALA A 180 -17.72 -3.54 -1.54
N PHE A 181 -18.74 -3.20 -2.30
CA PHE A 181 -19.07 -3.88 -3.55
C PHE A 181 -19.12 -2.88 -4.71
N THR A 182 -18.47 -3.23 -5.82
CA THR A 182 -18.38 -2.36 -7.01
C THR A 182 -19.20 -2.91 -8.16
N SER A 183 -20.18 -2.14 -8.65
CA SER A 183 -21.04 -2.51 -9.78
C SER A 183 -21.19 -1.35 -10.77
N LEU A 184 -21.70 -1.63 -11.97
CA LEU A 184 -22.10 -0.64 -12.98
C LEU A 184 -23.31 0.20 -12.55
N ASP A 185 -24.10 -0.29 -11.61
CA ASP A 185 -25.32 0.33 -11.11
C ASP A 185 -25.21 0.64 -9.61
N PRO A 186 -25.47 1.89 -9.18
CA PRO A 186 -25.36 2.28 -7.79
C PRO A 186 -26.36 1.55 -6.87
N GLU A 187 -27.58 1.24 -7.33
CA GLU A 187 -28.58 0.55 -6.51
C GLU A 187 -28.22 -0.93 -6.34
N LYS A 188 -27.76 -1.58 -7.42
CA LYS A 188 -27.25 -2.95 -7.35
C LYS A 188 -26.05 -3.06 -6.42
N ALA A 189 -25.10 -2.11 -6.49
CA ALA A 189 -23.95 -2.10 -5.60
C ALA A 189 -24.35 -2.09 -4.12
N ALA A 190 -25.30 -1.22 -3.74
CA ALA A 190 -25.80 -1.12 -2.37
C ALA A 190 -26.56 -2.39 -1.94
N THR A 191 -27.42 -2.90 -2.82
CA THR A 191 -28.20 -4.12 -2.56
C THR A 191 -27.29 -5.32 -2.34
N ILE A 192 -26.26 -5.49 -3.17
CA ILE A 192 -25.31 -6.60 -3.04
C ILE A 192 -24.47 -6.47 -1.77
N ALA A 193 -23.93 -5.28 -1.46
CA ALA A 193 -23.15 -5.08 -0.24
C ALA A 193 -23.97 -5.39 1.03
N ASN A 194 -25.24 -4.98 1.06
CA ASN A 194 -26.18 -5.32 2.14
C ASN A 194 -26.49 -6.82 2.19
N ALA A 195 -26.68 -7.46 1.02
CA ALA A 195 -26.93 -8.89 0.94
C ALA A 195 -25.75 -9.72 1.45
N VAL A 196 -24.49 -9.29 1.21
CA VAL A 196 -23.29 -9.94 1.76
C VAL A 196 -23.26 -9.83 3.28
N ALA A 197 -23.53 -8.65 3.82
CA ALA A 197 -23.59 -8.45 5.27
C ALA A 197 -24.68 -9.33 5.92
N ALA A 198 -25.87 -9.38 5.32
CA ALA A 198 -26.97 -10.23 5.79
C ALA A 198 -26.63 -11.72 5.67
N ALA A 199 -26.08 -12.17 4.54
CA ALA A 199 -25.70 -13.56 4.32
C ALA A 199 -24.65 -14.03 5.34
N TYR A 200 -23.68 -13.18 5.70
CA TYR A 200 -22.73 -13.53 6.75
C TYR A 200 -23.41 -13.69 8.13
N VAL A 201 -24.33 -12.80 8.49
CA VAL A 201 -25.08 -12.91 9.76
C VAL A 201 -25.95 -14.18 9.76
N ASP A 202 -26.64 -14.46 8.66
CA ASP A 202 -27.46 -15.66 8.46
C ASP A 202 -26.60 -16.94 8.56
N ASP A 203 -25.41 -16.95 7.95
CA ASP A 203 -24.48 -18.07 7.99
C ASP A 203 -23.92 -18.29 9.41
N GLN A 204 -23.54 -17.24 10.13
CA GLN A 204 -23.09 -17.34 11.53
C GLN A 204 -24.19 -17.91 12.45
N LEU A 205 -25.43 -17.46 12.24
CA LEU A 205 -26.57 -17.99 12.98
C LEU A 205 -26.81 -19.48 12.64
N GLY A 206 -26.76 -19.83 11.35
CA GLY A 206 -26.89 -21.21 10.89
C GLY A 206 -25.81 -22.14 11.43
N GLN A 207 -24.53 -21.71 11.43
CA GLN A 207 -23.43 -22.48 12.00
C GLN A 207 -23.58 -22.69 13.50
N ARG A 208 -24.06 -21.70 14.25
CA ARG A 208 -24.33 -21.84 15.70
C ARG A 208 -25.44 -22.85 15.96
N PHE A 209 -26.54 -22.81 15.19
CA PHE A 209 -27.61 -23.80 15.31
C PHE A 209 -27.12 -25.21 14.95
N ALA A 210 -26.40 -25.37 13.83
CA ALA A 210 -25.84 -26.66 13.42
C ALA A 210 -24.83 -27.22 14.43
N ASN A 211 -24.02 -26.36 15.06
CA ASN A 211 -23.11 -26.76 16.14
C ASN A 211 -23.88 -27.19 17.38
N ALA A 212 -24.86 -26.40 17.82
CA ALA A 212 -25.70 -26.74 18.98
C ALA A 212 -26.49 -28.04 18.76
N GLU A 213 -27.01 -28.27 17.55
CA GLU A 213 -27.68 -29.51 17.17
C GLU A 213 -26.73 -30.72 17.26
N ARG A 214 -25.54 -30.63 16.64
CA ARG A 214 -24.52 -31.70 16.72
C ARG A 214 -24.10 -31.98 18.16
N THR A 215 -23.90 -30.94 18.97
CA THR A 215 -23.58 -31.08 20.40
C THR A 215 -24.73 -31.72 21.17
N SER A 216 -25.98 -31.35 20.88
CA SER A 216 -27.17 -31.94 21.49
C SER A 216 -27.28 -33.44 21.20
N VAL A 217 -27.04 -33.86 19.94
CA VAL A 217 -27.02 -35.28 19.55
C VAL A 217 -25.93 -36.04 20.31
N TRP A 218 -24.71 -35.52 20.36
CA TRP A 218 -23.60 -36.15 21.09
C TRP A 218 -23.89 -36.24 22.61
N MET A 219 -24.39 -35.16 23.22
CA MET A 219 -24.74 -35.13 24.65
C MET A 219 -25.83 -36.15 24.98
N ARG A 220 -26.87 -36.26 24.14
CA ARG A 220 -27.95 -37.23 24.32
C ARG A 220 -27.42 -38.66 24.34
N GLN A 221 -26.58 -39.02 23.38
CA GLN A 221 -25.96 -40.35 23.32
C GLN A 221 -25.08 -40.59 24.57
N ARG A 222 -24.34 -39.58 25.02
CA ARG A 222 -23.48 -39.72 26.21
C ARG A 222 -24.29 -39.86 27.50
N ILE A 223 -25.40 -39.12 27.64
CA ILE A 223 -26.32 -39.22 28.78
C ILE A 223 -26.92 -40.63 28.85
N GLU A 224 -27.35 -41.19 27.71
CA GLU A 224 -27.89 -42.55 27.65
C GLU A 224 -26.86 -43.60 28.07
N THR A 225 -25.62 -43.49 27.57
CA THR A 225 -24.53 -44.40 27.99
C THR A 225 -24.23 -44.28 29.48
N LEU A 226 -24.11 -43.05 30.00
CA LEU A 226 -23.87 -42.82 31.43
C LEU A 226 -25.03 -43.29 32.30
N GLY A 227 -26.28 -43.18 31.81
CA GLY A 227 -27.46 -43.70 32.50
C GLY A 227 -27.39 -45.23 32.65
N ARG A 228 -27.06 -45.94 31.57
CA ARG A 228 -26.84 -47.40 31.60
C ARG A 228 -25.68 -47.80 32.51
N GLU A 229 -24.57 -47.04 32.49
CA GLU A 229 -23.44 -47.25 33.40
C GLU A 229 -23.82 -47.01 34.87
N ALA A 230 -24.63 -45.99 35.15
CA ALA A 230 -25.12 -45.69 36.50
C ALA A 230 -26.06 -46.79 37.01
N GLU A 231 -27.01 -47.24 36.19
CA GLU A 231 -27.91 -48.35 36.51
C GLU A 231 -27.14 -49.65 36.76
N ALA A 232 -26.15 -49.98 35.93
CA ALA A 232 -25.30 -51.14 36.11
C ALA A 232 -24.48 -51.05 37.41
N ALA A 233 -23.94 -49.86 37.73
CA ALA A 233 -23.22 -49.64 38.98
C ALA A 233 -24.15 -49.74 40.20
N ALA A 234 -25.36 -49.20 40.13
CA ALA A 234 -26.38 -49.32 41.17
C ALA A 234 -26.78 -50.79 41.40
N ALA A 235 -27.02 -51.54 40.32
CA ALA A 235 -27.32 -52.97 40.37
C ALA A 235 -26.16 -53.78 40.98
N ALA A 236 -24.91 -53.44 40.65
CA ALA A 236 -23.74 -54.07 41.26
C ALA A 236 -23.65 -53.82 42.77
N VAL A 237 -23.92 -52.58 43.21
CA VAL A 237 -24.00 -52.24 44.65
C VAL A 237 -25.09 -53.06 45.34
N ALA A 238 -26.29 -53.10 44.76
CA ALA A 238 -27.42 -53.83 45.34
C ALA A 238 -27.14 -55.35 45.42
N ALA A 239 -26.66 -55.96 44.34
CA ALA A 239 -26.30 -57.37 44.30
C ALA A 239 -25.16 -57.71 45.28
N TYR A 240 -24.20 -56.81 45.46
CA TYR A 240 -23.11 -57.00 46.42
C TYR A 240 -23.59 -56.90 47.88
N LYS A 241 -24.49 -55.95 48.19
CA LYS A 241 -25.14 -55.84 49.51
C LYS A 241 -25.94 -57.11 49.84
N GLU A 242 -26.71 -57.62 48.87
CA GLU A 242 -27.53 -58.81 49.04
C GLU A 242 -26.69 -60.07 49.25
N ARG A 243 -25.66 -60.29 48.41
CA ARG A 243 -24.78 -61.47 48.51
C ARG A 243 -24.00 -61.54 49.81
N ASN A 244 -23.50 -60.41 50.30
CA ASN A 244 -22.68 -60.34 51.51
C ASN A 244 -23.49 -60.04 52.78
N ARG A 245 -24.82 -59.86 52.69
CA ARG A 245 -25.73 -59.56 53.80
C ARG A 245 -25.21 -58.44 54.72
N ILE A 246 -24.63 -57.39 54.14
CA ILE A 246 -24.00 -56.31 54.89
C ILE A 246 -25.10 -55.40 55.46
N VAL A 247 -25.29 -55.44 56.78
CA VAL A 247 -26.15 -54.52 57.53
C VAL A 247 -25.25 -53.57 58.31
N LEU A 248 -25.24 -52.30 57.91
CA LEU A 248 -24.52 -51.24 58.63
C LEU A 248 -25.47 -50.60 59.65
N GLY A 249 -25.05 -50.52 60.90
CA GLY A 249 -25.76 -49.77 61.93
C GLY A 249 -25.69 -48.25 61.72
N PRO A 250 -26.39 -47.45 62.55
CA PRO A 250 -26.45 -45.99 62.42
C PRO A 250 -25.09 -45.28 62.43
N GLU A 251 -24.07 -45.88 63.07
CA GLU A 251 -22.71 -45.34 63.16
C GLU A 251 -21.74 -45.92 62.10
N GLY A 252 -22.25 -46.67 61.12
CA GLY A 252 -21.43 -47.28 60.07
C GLY A 252 -20.54 -48.44 60.53
N ARG A 253 -20.85 -49.03 61.70
CA ARG A 253 -20.26 -50.26 62.23
C ARG A 253 -21.22 -51.43 62.09
N THR A 254 -20.68 -52.65 62.01
CA THR A 254 -21.48 -53.88 62.01
C THR A 254 -21.68 -54.41 63.42
N ASP A 255 -22.74 -55.20 63.64
CA ASP A 255 -23.01 -55.82 64.95
C ASP A 255 -21.84 -56.71 65.42
N ASP A 256 -21.17 -57.39 64.48
CA ASP A 256 -19.99 -58.20 64.76
C ASP A 256 -18.81 -57.35 65.30
N GLU A 257 -18.64 -56.11 64.83
CA GLU A 257 -17.62 -55.18 65.36
C GLU A 257 -17.93 -54.73 66.80
N LEU A 258 -19.21 -54.49 67.11
CA LEU A 258 -19.66 -54.15 68.46
C LEU A 258 -19.44 -55.33 69.41
N GLN A 259 -19.81 -56.54 69.00
CA GLN A 259 -19.58 -57.76 69.79
C GLN A 259 -18.08 -58.03 69.99
N LEU A 260 -17.23 -57.80 68.99
CA LEU A 260 -15.79 -57.96 69.13
C LEU A 260 -15.20 -56.99 70.17
N ALA A 261 -15.67 -55.75 70.19
CA ALA A 261 -15.25 -54.76 71.19
C ALA A 261 -15.63 -55.19 72.62
N GLU A 262 -16.83 -55.75 72.79
CA GLU A 262 -17.29 -56.31 74.06
C GLU A 262 -16.46 -57.54 74.48
N ARG A 263 -16.24 -58.50 73.57
CA ARG A 263 -15.43 -59.70 73.85
C ARG A 263 -13.98 -59.41 74.16
N LYS A 264 -13.39 -58.37 73.53
CA LYS A 264 -12.05 -57.90 73.89
C LYS A 264 -12.00 -57.39 75.34
N ARG A 265 -13.04 -56.68 75.79
CA ARG A 265 -13.15 -56.27 77.21
C ARG A 265 -13.27 -57.48 78.13
N ASP A 266 -14.05 -58.50 77.77
CA ASP A 266 -14.15 -59.74 78.54
C ASP A 266 -12.81 -60.50 78.60
N LEU A 267 -12.06 -60.50 77.51
CA LEU A 267 -10.74 -61.12 77.43
C LEU A 267 -9.73 -60.41 78.34
N ASP A 268 -9.76 -59.07 78.34
CA ASP A 268 -8.92 -58.25 79.22
C ASP A 268 -9.26 -58.53 80.70
N ALA A 269 -10.56 -58.62 81.02
CA ALA A 269 -11.02 -58.98 82.37
C ALA A 269 -10.58 -60.41 82.77
N ALA A 270 -10.73 -61.40 81.89
CA ALA A 270 -10.29 -62.77 82.16
C ALA A 270 -8.75 -62.88 82.28
N THR A 271 -8.00 -62.03 81.57
CA THR A 271 -6.55 -61.94 81.69
C THR A 271 -6.16 -61.41 83.07
N ALA A 272 -6.89 -60.41 83.58
CA ALA A 272 -6.73 -59.92 84.94
C ALA A 272 -7.08 -61.01 85.99
N ASP A 273 -8.16 -61.76 85.80
CA ASP A 273 -8.55 -62.87 86.70
C ASP A 273 -7.44 -63.95 86.80
N VAL A 274 -6.80 -64.30 85.68
CA VAL A 274 -5.68 -65.25 85.67
C VAL A 274 -4.47 -64.70 86.41
N ALA A 275 -4.16 -63.41 86.23
CA ALA A 275 -3.06 -62.75 86.95
C ALA A 275 -3.32 -62.75 88.47
N ASP A 276 -4.56 -62.45 88.89
CA ASP A 276 -4.96 -62.46 90.29
C ASP A 276 -4.91 -63.86 90.91
N ALA A 277 -5.39 -64.88 90.18
CA ALA A 277 -5.35 -66.26 90.64
C ALA A 277 -3.91 -66.78 90.77
N LYS A 278 -3.03 -66.46 89.81
CA LYS A 278 -1.60 -66.80 89.89
C LYS A 278 -0.92 -66.12 91.07
N ALA A 279 -1.21 -64.83 91.29
CA ALA A 279 -0.67 -64.10 92.44
C ALA A 279 -1.14 -64.70 93.78
N ARG A 280 -2.38 -65.20 93.88
CA ARG A 280 -2.85 -65.95 95.06
C ARG A 280 -2.09 -67.27 95.25
N LEU A 281 -1.95 -68.06 94.19
CA LEU A 281 -1.22 -69.33 94.24
C LEU A 281 0.25 -69.13 94.66
N GLU A 282 0.93 -68.11 94.12
CA GLU A 282 2.32 -67.78 94.49
C GLU A 282 2.44 -67.43 95.98
N ARG A 283 1.49 -66.68 96.55
CA ARG A 283 1.45 -66.37 97.99
C ARG A 283 1.27 -67.64 98.83
N THR A 284 0.35 -68.52 98.45
CA THR A 284 0.10 -69.78 99.18
C THR A 284 1.27 -70.76 99.05
N GLN A 285 1.94 -70.80 97.89
CA GLN A 285 3.17 -71.59 97.69
C GLN A 285 4.35 -71.08 98.51
N GLN A 286 4.52 -69.77 98.64
CA GLN A 286 5.52 -69.17 99.53
C GLN A 286 5.26 -69.56 100.99
N LEU A 287 3.99 -69.55 101.44
CA LEU A 287 3.62 -70.00 102.77
C LEU A 287 3.92 -71.49 102.99
N ARG A 288 3.71 -72.34 101.97
CA ARG A 288 4.06 -73.77 102.03
C ARG A 288 5.58 -74.01 102.00
N ALA A 289 6.34 -73.24 101.24
CA ALA A 289 7.80 -73.35 101.25
C ALA A 289 8.41 -73.09 102.65
N ALA A 290 7.71 -72.30 103.48
CA ALA A 290 8.05 -72.09 104.88
C ALA A 290 7.68 -73.25 105.82
N GLU A 291 7.02 -74.34 105.35
CA GLU A 291 6.65 -75.53 106.13
C GLU A 291 7.88 -76.24 106.72
N GLY A 292 9.03 -76.19 106.04
CA GLY A 292 10.31 -76.68 106.57
C GLY A 292 10.22 -78.07 107.22
N ASP A 293 10.77 -78.21 108.43
CA ASP A 293 10.75 -79.45 109.22
C ASP A 293 9.40 -79.68 109.97
N GLY A 294 8.35 -78.92 109.61
CA GLY A 294 7.02 -79.00 110.20
C GLY A 294 6.94 -78.61 111.68
N SER A 295 8.03 -78.12 112.27
CA SER A 295 8.20 -77.91 113.72
C SER A 295 7.90 -76.48 114.18
N THR A 296 7.81 -75.50 113.28
CA THR A 296 7.63 -74.07 113.62
C THR A 296 6.31 -73.51 113.06
N PHE A 297 5.64 -72.64 113.81
CA PHE A 297 4.50 -71.86 113.30
C PHE A 297 5.02 -70.70 112.43
N PRO A 298 4.43 -70.43 111.25
CA PRO A 298 4.90 -69.35 110.36
C PRO A 298 4.74 -67.94 110.97
N GLU A 299 5.52 -66.96 110.49
CA GLU A 299 5.35 -65.56 110.86
C GLU A 299 3.96 -65.01 110.50
N ALA A 300 3.38 -64.20 111.38
CA ALA A 300 2.02 -63.66 111.24
C ALA A 300 1.81 -62.87 109.94
N SER A 301 2.85 -62.20 109.42
CA SER A 301 2.79 -61.41 108.17
C SER A 301 2.51 -62.27 106.93
N LEU A 302 3.07 -63.48 106.87
CA LEU A 302 2.85 -64.44 105.79
C LEU A 302 1.46 -65.07 105.88
N LEU A 303 0.94 -65.22 107.10
CA LEU A 303 -0.38 -65.79 107.36
C LEU A 303 -1.52 -64.81 107.09
N THR A 304 -1.30 -63.51 107.26
CA THR A 304 -2.26 -62.46 106.87
C THR A 304 -2.37 -62.25 105.35
N ALA A 305 -1.38 -62.73 104.58
CA ALA A 305 -1.35 -62.59 103.12
C ALA A 305 -2.21 -63.65 102.40
N VAL A 306 -2.61 -64.72 103.08
CA VAL A 306 -3.47 -65.78 102.52
C VAL A 306 -4.92 -65.52 102.92
N ASP A 307 -5.80 -65.34 101.94
CA ASP A 307 -7.20 -64.97 102.16
C ASP A 307 -8.09 -66.19 102.45
N SER A 308 -7.75 -66.93 103.51
CA SER A 308 -8.58 -68.03 104.02
C SER A 308 -9.12 -67.71 105.42
N PRO A 309 -10.46 -67.70 105.62
CA PRO A 309 -11.04 -67.45 106.93
C PRO A 309 -10.68 -68.55 107.95
N ALA A 310 -10.46 -69.78 107.48
CA ALA A 310 -10.03 -70.90 108.33
C ALA A 310 -8.60 -70.71 108.83
N ILE A 311 -7.68 -70.25 107.96
CA ILE A 311 -6.30 -69.94 108.37
C ILE A 311 -6.30 -68.80 109.38
N ARG A 312 -7.08 -67.73 109.14
CA ARG A 312 -7.21 -66.61 110.09
C ARG A 312 -7.69 -67.06 111.48
N GLU A 313 -8.68 -67.96 111.52
CA GLU A 313 -9.20 -68.50 112.78
C GLU A 313 -8.18 -69.39 113.49
N ILE A 314 -7.46 -70.25 112.77
CA ILE A 314 -6.39 -71.09 113.34
C ILE A 314 -5.27 -70.22 113.93
N VAL A 315 -4.89 -69.14 113.23
CA VAL A 315 -3.88 -68.18 113.70
C VAL A 315 -4.36 -67.45 114.94
N ARG A 316 -5.63 -67.02 114.99
CA ARG A 316 -6.24 -66.40 116.18
C ARG A 316 -6.20 -67.37 117.38
N GLN A 317 -6.56 -68.64 117.17
CA GLN A 317 -6.51 -69.67 118.21
C GLN A 317 -5.08 -69.93 118.68
N HIS A 318 -4.09 -69.96 117.77
CA HIS A 318 -2.68 -70.10 118.12
C HIS A 318 -2.17 -68.89 118.93
N GLN A 319 -2.47 -67.67 118.50
CA GLN A 319 -2.10 -66.45 119.23
C GLN A 319 -2.72 -66.43 120.63
N ASN A 320 -3.97 -66.85 120.80
CA ASN A 320 -4.59 -66.96 122.12
C ASN A 320 -3.89 -68.00 123.01
N LEU A 321 -3.45 -69.13 122.44
CA LEU A 321 -2.69 -70.15 123.15
C LEU A 321 -1.30 -69.65 123.59
N VAL A 322 -0.60 -68.92 122.72
CA VAL A 322 0.71 -68.32 123.03
C VAL A 322 0.56 -67.17 124.05
N ALA A 323 -0.46 -66.32 123.90
CA ALA A 323 -0.74 -65.22 124.84
C ALA A 323 -1.16 -65.73 126.23
N SER A 324 -1.71 -66.95 126.31
CA SER A 324 -2.07 -67.60 127.58
C SER A 324 -0.89 -68.30 128.27
N ALA A 325 0.34 -68.19 127.75
CA ALA A 325 1.56 -68.71 128.38
C ALA A 325 2.07 -67.73 129.47
N PRO A 326 2.06 -68.10 130.77
CA PRO A 326 2.58 -67.25 131.84
C PRO A 326 4.10 -67.09 131.72
N GLY A 327 4.59 -65.85 131.78
CA GLY A 327 6.02 -65.57 131.86
C GLY A 327 6.64 -66.14 133.13
N THR A 328 7.62 -67.02 132.96
CA THR A 328 8.74 -67.32 133.88
C THR A 328 8.54 -66.95 135.36
N VAL A 329 7.83 -67.78 136.12
CA VAL A 329 8.18 -68.09 137.52
C VAL A 329 7.83 -69.55 137.78
N ALA A 330 8.85 -70.34 138.08
CA ALA A 330 8.77 -71.76 138.40
C ALA A 330 8.18 -71.97 139.80
N ASP A 331 7.16 -72.83 139.90
CA ASP A 331 6.96 -73.84 140.94
C ASP A 331 5.50 -74.31 140.92
N GLU A 332 5.15 -75.09 139.90
CA GLU A 332 4.26 -76.25 140.05
C GLU A 332 4.32 -77.10 138.78
N ALA A 333 4.77 -78.32 138.99
CA ALA A 333 5.31 -79.19 137.98
C ALA A 333 4.20 -79.95 137.22
N SER A 334 4.40 -80.10 135.92
CA SER A 334 4.36 -81.44 135.28
C SER A 334 3.00 -82.13 135.05
N SER A 335 1.92 -81.40 134.77
CA SER A 335 0.71 -82.05 134.18
C SER A 335 0.00 -81.29 133.06
N THR A 336 0.29 -80.01 132.83
CA THR A 336 -0.38 -79.20 131.78
C THR A 336 0.49 -78.93 130.54
N GLU A 337 1.82 -79.00 130.67
CA GLU A 337 2.81 -78.83 129.58
C GLU A 337 2.61 -79.83 128.41
N PRO A 338 2.43 -81.16 128.65
CA PRO A 338 2.21 -82.11 127.55
C PRO A 338 0.92 -81.82 126.77
N ASN A 339 -0.15 -81.42 127.46
CA ASN A 339 -1.44 -81.13 126.84
C ASN A 339 -1.41 -79.86 125.97
N ARG A 340 -0.61 -78.85 126.35
CA ARG A 340 -0.40 -77.63 125.54
C ARG A 340 0.46 -77.88 124.30
N ALA A 341 1.55 -78.64 124.45
CA ALA A 341 2.38 -79.05 123.32
C ALA A 341 1.57 -79.89 122.31
N LEU A 342 0.71 -80.80 122.81
CA LEU A 342 -0.19 -81.59 121.99
C LEU A 342 -1.27 -80.74 121.29
N ALA A 343 -1.86 -79.75 121.99
CA ALA A 343 -2.82 -78.82 121.41
C ALA A 343 -2.19 -77.96 120.31
N ALA A 344 -1.00 -77.39 120.55
CA ALA A 344 -0.23 -76.63 119.56
C ALA A 344 0.16 -77.49 118.35
N ALA A 345 0.58 -78.74 118.55
CA ALA A 345 0.87 -79.68 117.47
C ALA A 345 -0.38 -80.01 116.63
N SER A 346 -1.54 -80.17 117.28
CA SER A 346 -2.81 -80.45 116.59
C SER A 346 -3.31 -79.26 115.75
N LEU A 347 -3.16 -78.03 116.24
CA LEU A 347 -3.46 -76.79 115.51
C LEU A 347 -2.50 -76.58 114.34
N ARG A 348 -1.23 -76.93 114.51
CA ARG A 348 -0.22 -76.87 113.45
C ARG A 348 -0.50 -77.86 112.33
N SER A 349 -0.85 -79.10 112.66
CA SER A 349 -1.29 -80.08 111.66
C SER A 349 -2.51 -79.56 110.89
N ARG A 350 -3.52 -79.03 111.60
CA ARG A 350 -4.71 -78.44 110.98
C ARG A 350 -4.39 -77.24 110.10
N LEU A 351 -3.44 -76.39 110.51
CA LEU A 351 -2.96 -75.26 109.70
C LEU A 351 -2.39 -75.77 108.38
N TRP A 352 -1.47 -76.73 108.42
CA TRP A 352 -0.85 -77.26 107.21
C TRP A 352 -1.83 -78.04 106.32
N ASP A 353 -2.80 -78.73 106.90
CA ASP A 353 -3.91 -79.35 106.16
C ASP A 353 -4.81 -78.31 105.48
N GLU A 354 -5.04 -77.17 106.14
CA GLU A 354 -5.79 -76.05 105.56
C GLU A 354 -4.98 -75.33 104.47
N VAL A 355 -3.67 -75.12 104.66
CA VAL A 355 -2.77 -74.53 103.66
C VAL A 355 -2.68 -75.44 102.42
N ARG A 356 -2.58 -76.76 102.59
CA ARG A 356 -2.63 -77.73 101.47
C ARG A 356 -3.96 -77.67 100.71
N ARG A 357 -5.08 -77.55 101.43
CA ARG A 357 -6.41 -77.37 100.81
C ARG A 357 -6.54 -76.04 100.10
N ALA A 358 -6.02 -74.95 100.68
CA ALA A 358 -5.99 -73.63 100.06
C ALA A 358 -5.13 -73.61 98.79
N GLU A 359 -3.94 -74.23 98.81
CA GLU A 359 -3.09 -74.32 97.62
C GLU A 359 -3.72 -75.18 96.51
N ALA A 360 -4.36 -76.29 96.87
CA ALA A 360 -5.10 -77.11 95.91
C ALA A 360 -6.29 -76.33 95.29
N ALA A 361 -6.99 -75.53 96.10
CA ALA A 361 -8.05 -74.63 95.64
C ALA A 361 -7.52 -73.51 94.74
N ASP A 362 -6.40 -72.88 95.10
CA ASP A 362 -5.75 -71.84 94.29
C ASP A 362 -5.24 -72.41 92.96
N ARG A 363 -4.63 -73.60 92.97
CA ARG A 363 -4.18 -74.29 91.75
C ARG A 363 -5.37 -74.59 90.82
N ALA A 364 -6.46 -75.12 91.38
CA ALA A 364 -7.70 -75.33 90.63
C ALA A 364 -8.29 -74.02 90.11
N SER A 365 -8.17 -72.91 90.85
CA SER A 365 -8.63 -71.58 90.41
C SER A 365 -7.81 -71.04 89.24
N VAL A 366 -6.47 -71.23 89.24
CA VAL A 366 -5.59 -70.85 88.14
C VAL A 366 -5.91 -71.68 86.90
N GLU A 367 -6.07 -73.00 87.04
CA GLU A 367 -6.44 -73.88 85.94
C GLU A 367 -7.81 -73.52 85.35
N SER A 368 -8.80 -73.25 86.20
CA SER A 368 -10.12 -72.79 85.75
C SER A 368 -10.04 -71.45 85.01
N ALA A 369 -9.29 -70.49 85.55
CA ALA A 369 -9.13 -69.16 84.94
C ALA A 369 -8.35 -69.24 83.61
N THR A 370 -7.31 -70.06 83.50
CA THR A 370 -6.55 -70.23 82.25
C THR A 370 -7.37 -70.94 81.17
N LEU A 371 -8.16 -71.95 81.53
CA LEU A 371 -9.11 -72.58 80.61
C LEU A 371 -10.17 -71.57 80.13
N ARG A 372 -10.68 -70.72 81.02
CA ARG A 372 -11.61 -69.64 80.66
C ARG A 372 -10.95 -68.65 79.69
N LEU A 373 -9.73 -68.19 79.97
CA LEU A 373 -8.96 -67.30 79.10
C LEU A 373 -8.70 -67.94 77.73
N ALA A 374 -8.28 -69.20 77.68
CA ALA A 374 -8.05 -69.94 76.43
C ALA A 374 -9.34 -70.02 75.59
N SER A 375 -10.47 -70.35 76.22
CA SER A 375 -11.78 -70.41 75.54
C SER A 375 -12.24 -69.05 75.00
N LEU A 376 -12.06 -67.98 75.78
CA LEU A 376 -12.39 -66.61 75.36
C LEU A 376 -11.45 -66.13 74.25
N SER A 377 -10.16 -66.45 74.32
CA SER A 377 -9.17 -66.07 73.31
C SER A 377 -9.47 -66.73 71.96
N SER A 378 -9.83 -68.01 71.94
CA SER A 378 -10.20 -68.74 70.72
C SER A 378 -11.49 -68.18 70.10
N ARG A 379 -12.53 -67.92 70.91
CA ARG A 379 -13.78 -67.30 70.44
C ARG A 379 -13.57 -65.87 69.94
N THR A 380 -12.69 -65.10 70.58
CA THR A 380 -12.34 -63.74 70.16
C THR A 380 -11.54 -63.76 68.86
N ALA A 381 -10.62 -64.71 68.68
CA ALA A 381 -9.86 -64.88 67.44
C ALA A 381 -10.77 -65.28 66.26
N GLU A 382 -11.72 -66.19 66.49
CA GLU A 382 -12.75 -66.58 65.51
C GLU A 382 -13.62 -65.38 65.11
N LEU A 383 -14.13 -64.63 66.10
CA LEU A 383 -14.91 -63.42 65.84
C LEU A 383 -14.08 -62.34 65.14
N ASN A 384 -12.80 -62.19 65.50
CA ASN A 384 -11.90 -61.22 64.86
C ASN A 384 -11.67 -61.58 63.37
N ALA A 385 -11.48 -62.87 63.04
CA ALA A 385 -11.35 -63.30 61.65
C ALA A 385 -12.63 -62.98 60.83
N LYS A 386 -13.81 -63.23 61.41
CA LYS A 386 -15.10 -62.88 60.80
C LYS A 386 -15.28 -61.36 60.62
N VAL A 387 -14.83 -60.57 61.59
CA VAL A 387 -14.85 -59.09 61.49
C VAL A 387 -13.92 -58.59 60.38
N GLU A 388 -12.72 -59.14 60.23
CA GLU A 388 -11.80 -58.75 59.15
C GLU A 388 -12.35 -59.10 57.77
N GLU A 389 -12.99 -60.27 57.61
CA GLU A 389 -13.71 -60.63 56.38
C GLU A 389 -14.86 -59.64 56.09
N THR A 390 -15.63 -59.28 57.11
CA THR A 390 -16.71 -58.30 57.00
C THR A 390 -16.18 -56.91 56.63
N ARG A 391 -15.05 -56.49 57.20
CA ARG A 391 -14.38 -55.21 56.87
C ARG A 391 -13.91 -55.17 55.42
N ALA A 392 -13.32 -56.24 54.92
CA ALA A 392 -12.93 -56.33 53.51
C ALA A 392 -14.14 -56.18 52.59
N SER A 393 -15.26 -56.83 52.94
CA SER A 393 -16.52 -56.71 52.19
C SER A 393 -17.12 -55.30 52.26
N VAL A 394 -17.11 -54.64 53.43
CA VAL A 394 -17.57 -53.25 53.58
C VAL A 394 -16.68 -52.27 52.79
N ALA A 395 -15.37 -52.50 52.74
CA ALA A 395 -14.45 -51.66 51.97
C ALA A 395 -14.73 -51.74 50.45
N GLU A 396 -14.94 -52.94 49.92
CA GLU A 396 -15.30 -53.13 48.51
C GLU A 396 -16.70 -52.56 48.20
N LEU A 397 -17.66 -52.71 49.13
CA LEU A 397 -18.97 -52.06 49.02
C LEU A 397 -18.83 -50.54 48.89
N ARG A 398 -18.02 -49.89 49.74
CA ARG A 398 -17.78 -48.44 49.66
C ARG A 398 -17.13 -48.03 48.34
N ARG A 399 -16.25 -48.86 47.79
CA ARG A 399 -15.65 -48.62 46.46
C ARG A 399 -16.70 -48.67 45.36
N LEU A 400 -17.60 -49.65 45.40
CA LEU A 400 -18.72 -49.76 44.45
C LEU A 400 -19.70 -48.57 44.58
N GLU A 401 -20.05 -48.18 45.82
CA GLU A 401 -20.88 -47.01 46.10
C GLU A 401 -20.25 -45.70 45.59
N ALA A 402 -18.94 -45.52 45.81
CA ALA A 402 -18.20 -44.37 45.28
C ALA A 402 -18.20 -44.33 43.74
N ASN A 403 -18.06 -45.48 43.08
CA ASN A 403 -18.14 -45.54 41.63
C ASN A 403 -19.56 -45.20 41.12
N HIS A 404 -20.60 -45.75 41.74
CA HIS A 404 -21.99 -45.41 41.43
C HIS A 404 -22.25 -43.90 41.61
N ALA A 405 -21.85 -43.33 42.74
CA ALA A 405 -22.00 -41.89 43.00
C ALA A 405 -21.27 -41.03 41.96
N ARG A 406 -20.06 -41.42 41.55
CA ARG A 406 -19.28 -40.72 40.52
C ARG A 406 -19.99 -40.72 39.16
N VAL A 407 -20.48 -41.88 38.72
CA VAL A 407 -21.17 -42.00 37.41
C VAL A 407 -22.51 -41.26 37.44
N SER A 408 -23.28 -41.39 38.53
CA SER A 408 -24.55 -40.66 38.70
C SER A 408 -24.34 -39.15 38.69
N GLN A 409 -23.33 -38.64 39.42
CA GLN A 409 -23.02 -37.21 39.43
C GLN A 409 -22.64 -36.70 38.03
N LEU A 410 -21.86 -37.45 37.25
CA LEU A 410 -21.54 -37.10 35.87
C LEU A 410 -22.78 -37.11 34.97
N HIS A 411 -23.67 -38.09 35.15
CA HIS A 411 -24.93 -38.15 34.44
C HIS A 411 -25.80 -36.92 34.73
N ASP A 412 -26.00 -36.57 36.01
CA ASP A 412 -26.81 -35.43 36.44
C ASP A 412 -26.23 -34.10 35.96
N LEU A 413 -24.90 -33.95 36.01
CA LEU A 413 -24.22 -32.76 35.47
C LEU A 413 -24.42 -32.62 33.96
N LEU A 414 -24.27 -33.70 33.20
CA LEU A 414 -24.52 -33.67 31.76
C LEU A 414 -26.01 -33.42 31.45
N GLN A 415 -26.93 -34.02 32.18
CA GLN A 415 -28.37 -33.75 32.04
C GLN A 415 -28.69 -32.27 32.28
N ASN A 416 -28.18 -31.67 33.36
CA ASN A 416 -28.37 -30.25 33.67
C ASN A 416 -27.71 -29.29 32.67
N ARG A 417 -26.68 -29.75 31.94
CA ARG A 417 -26.08 -28.99 30.83
C ARG A 417 -26.89 -29.15 29.56
N PHE A 418 -27.37 -30.36 29.29
CA PHE A 418 -28.21 -30.67 28.16
C PHE A 418 -29.55 -29.95 28.22
N SER A 419 -30.19 -29.87 29.39
CA SER A 419 -31.44 -29.11 29.54
C SER A 419 -31.27 -27.65 29.11
N ARG A 420 -30.18 -26.98 29.53
CA ARG A 420 -29.88 -25.61 29.09
C ARG A 420 -29.65 -25.47 27.58
N VAL A 421 -28.95 -26.43 26.97
CA VAL A 421 -28.75 -26.45 25.50
C VAL A 421 -30.09 -26.70 24.79
N SER A 422 -30.93 -27.59 25.33
CA SER A 422 -32.26 -27.86 24.81
C SER A 422 -33.18 -26.64 24.92
N ASP A 423 -33.15 -25.92 26.04
CA ASP A 423 -33.91 -24.69 26.24
C ASP A 423 -33.51 -23.63 25.22
N PHE A 424 -32.21 -23.49 24.92
CA PHE A 424 -31.72 -22.61 23.85
C PHE A 424 -32.26 -23.00 22.47
N MET A 425 -32.32 -24.30 22.16
CA MET A 425 -32.87 -24.81 20.90
C MET A 425 -34.39 -24.64 20.80
N GLN A 426 -35.12 -24.72 21.93
CA GLN A 426 -36.57 -24.50 21.98
C GLN A 426 -36.94 -23.02 21.92
N GLN A 427 -36.14 -22.14 22.52
CA GLN A 427 -36.31 -20.69 22.48
C GLN A 427 -35.83 -20.07 21.16
N GLN A 428 -36.25 -20.61 20.01
CA GLN A 428 -35.87 -20.21 18.63
C GLN A 428 -36.03 -18.69 18.29
N TYR A 429 -36.50 -17.86 19.23
CA TYR A 429 -36.93 -16.48 19.01
C TYR A 429 -35.98 -15.39 19.52
N LEU A 430 -34.84 -15.72 20.13
CA LEU A 430 -33.84 -14.72 20.52
C LEU A 430 -32.61 -14.79 19.60
N PRO A 431 -32.63 -14.12 18.43
CA PRO A 431 -31.44 -13.95 17.61
C PRO A 431 -30.49 -12.98 18.31
N VAL A 432 -29.74 -13.46 19.29
CA VAL A 432 -28.62 -12.73 19.89
C VAL A 432 -27.37 -13.09 19.09
N THR A 433 -27.31 -12.66 17.84
CA THR A 433 -26.03 -12.62 17.13
C THR A 433 -25.24 -11.42 17.65
N GLU A 434 -24.03 -11.65 18.13
CA GLU A 434 -23.10 -10.56 18.46
C GLU A 434 -22.61 -9.85 17.19
N SER A 435 -22.73 -10.50 16.03
CA SER A 435 -22.58 -9.86 14.73
C SER A 435 -23.76 -8.90 14.47
N ARG A 436 -23.43 -7.61 14.32
CA ARG A 436 -24.43 -6.56 14.05
C ARG A 436 -23.99 -5.71 12.88
N ILE A 437 -24.94 -5.42 11.99
CA ILE A 437 -24.74 -4.46 10.90
C ILE A 437 -24.78 -3.06 11.53
N VAL A 438 -23.67 -2.33 11.42
CA VAL A 438 -23.53 -0.98 11.96
C VAL A 438 -24.22 0.02 11.05
N THR A 439 -23.96 -0.09 9.75
CA THR A 439 -24.57 0.75 8.72
C THR A 439 -24.83 -0.07 7.46
N ASN A 440 -26.04 0.04 6.92
CA ASN A 440 -26.36 -0.48 5.61
C ASN A 440 -25.68 0.35 4.52
N ALA A 441 -25.27 -0.30 3.43
CA ALA A 441 -24.79 0.34 2.23
C ALA A 441 -25.90 1.18 1.59
N MET A 442 -25.56 2.41 1.20
CA MET A 442 -26.40 3.32 0.44
C MET A 442 -25.88 3.45 -1.00
N PRO A 443 -26.76 3.69 -1.99
CA PRO A 443 -26.35 3.97 -3.36
C PRO A 443 -25.43 5.20 -3.42
N PRO A 444 -24.20 5.09 -3.96
CA PRO A 444 -23.27 6.21 -4.01
C PRO A 444 -23.75 7.26 -5.02
N LEU A 445 -23.67 8.54 -4.64
CA LEU A 445 -24.07 9.68 -5.48
C LEU A 445 -23.09 9.94 -6.63
N ASN A 446 -21.81 9.57 -6.45
CA ASN A 446 -20.75 9.85 -7.40
C ASN A 446 -20.11 8.54 -7.88
N LYS A 447 -19.69 8.52 -9.15
CA LYS A 447 -18.90 7.41 -9.71
C LYS A 447 -17.58 7.25 -8.96
N SER A 448 -17.26 6.02 -8.59
CA SER A 448 -16.03 5.69 -7.85
C SER A 448 -14.83 5.55 -8.79
N SER A 449 -15.06 5.03 -10.01
CA SER A 449 -14.06 4.98 -11.07
C SER A 449 -14.67 5.12 -12.46
N PRO A 450 -13.91 5.66 -13.44
CA PRO A 450 -12.60 6.31 -13.29
C PRO A 450 -12.70 7.73 -12.69
N LYS A 451 -11.66 8.17 -11.97
CA LYS A 451 -11.58 9.51 -11.35
C LYS A 451 -11.41 10.58 -12.44
N SER A 452 -12.53 11.13 -12.92
CA SER A 452 -12.54 12.03 -14.07
C SER A 452 -11.68 13.27 -13.88
N ALA A 453 -11.73 13.89 -12.71
CA ALA A 453 -10.91 15.07 -12.41
C ALA A 453 -9.40 14.77 -12.48
N LEU A 454 -8.98 13.61 -11.96
CA LEU A 454 -7.58 13.18 -11.99
C LEU A 454 -7.09 12.90 -13.41
N LEU A 455 -7.88 12.17 -14.21
CA LEU A 455 -7.51 11.84 -15.59
C LEU A 455 -7.48 13.09 -16.49
N LEU A 456 -8.44 14.00 -16.34
CA LEU A 456 -8.45 15.27 -17.09
C LEU A 456 -7.25 16.14 -16.72
N PHE A 457 -6.91 16.23 -15.43
CA PHE A 457 -5.71 16.92 -14.97
C PHE A 457 -4.44 16.31 -15.57
N LEU A 458 -4.30 14.98 -15.49
CA LEU A 458 -3.13 14.28 -16.03
C LEU A 458 -3.04 14.43 -17.56
N GLY A 459 -4.17 14.38 -18.26
CA GLY A 459 -4.27 14.63 -19.70
C GLY A 459 -3.86 16.05 -20.10
N ALA A 460 -4.29 17.06 -19.34
CA ALA A 460 -3.89 18.44 -19.56
C ALA A 460 -2.37 18.61 -19.38
N VAL A 461 -1.81 18.11 -18.28
CA VAL A 461 -0.37 18.19 -18.00
C VAL A 461 0.44 17.47 -19.09
N ALA A 462 0.06 16.25 -19.45
CA ALA A 462 0.74 15.49 -20.49
C ALA A 462 0.66 16.19 -21.85
N GLY A 463 -0.51 16.70 -22.22
CA GLY A 463 -0.71 17.42 -23.48
C GLY A 463 0.10 18.72 -23.55
N THR A 464 0.18 19.48 -22.45
CA THR A 464 1.02 20.68 -22.37
C THR A 464 2.51 20.35 -22.48
N LEU A 465 2.99 19.31 -21.81
CA LEU A 465 4.38 18.88 -21.89
C LEU A 465 4.77 18.44 -23.30
N VAL A 466 3.93 17.63 -23.95
CA VAL A 466 4.14 17.23 -25.36
C VAL A 466 4.08 18.44 -26.29
N GLY A 467 3.14 19.35 -26.06
CA GLY A 467 3.03 20.60 -26.83
C GLY A 467 4.27 21.48 -26.69
N MET A 468 4.80 21.62 -25.47
CA MET A 468 6.02 22.39 -25.20
C MET A 468 7.24 21.72 -25.83
N GLY A 469 7.39 20.40 -25.70
CA GLY A 469 8.46 19.65 -26.35
C GLY A 469 8.42 19.78 -27.88
N GLY A 470 7.24 19.65 -28.50
CA GLY A 470 7.09 19.83 -29.94
C GLY A 470 7.31 21.27 -30.41
N ALA A 471 6.97 22.27 -29.59
CA ALA A 471 7.28 23.68 -29.88
C ALA A 471 8.80 23.93 -29.88
N LEU A 472 9.53 23.34 -28.93
CA LEU A 472 10.99 23.43 -28.86
C LEU A 472 11.67 22.69 -30.00
N ALA A 473 11.21 21.48 -30.33
CA ALA A 473 11.74 20.71 -31.45
C ALA A 473 11.55 21.45 -32.78
N LYS A 474 10.39 22.07 -32.98
CA LYS A 474 10.12 22.88 -34.17
C LYS A 474 11.00 24.12 -34.26
N GLU A 475 11.29 24.77 -33.13
CA GLU A 475 12.19 25.91 -33.09
C GLU A 475 13.64 25.48 -33.33
N TYR A 476 14.06 24.34 -32.79
CA TYR A 476 15.40 23.79 -33.03
C TYR A 476 15.66 23.50 -34.51
N THR A 477 14.62 23.11 -35.27
CA THR A 477 14.72 22.90 -36.72
C THR A 477 14.60 24.17 -37.57
N ASP A 478 14.29 25.33 -36.98
CA ASP A 478 14.11 26.60 -37.70
C ASP A 478 15.44 27.38 -37.75
N HIS A 479 16.19 27.23 -38.85
CA HIS A 479 17.48 27.91 -39.07
C HIS A 479 17.35 29.23 -39.84
N SER A 480 16.17 29.84 -39.86
CA SER A 480 15.94 31.11 -40.56
C SER A 480 16.59 32.31 -39.84
N ILE A 481 17.16 33.23 -40.62
CA ILE A 481 17.78 34.46 -40.10
C ILE A 481 16.69 35.46 -39.72
N THR A 482 16.61 35.77 -38.43
CA THR A 482 15.65 36.74 -37.86
C THR A 482 16.32 37.84 -37.05
N ARG A 483 17.49 37.55 -36.45
CA ARG A 483 18.22 38.50 -35.59
C ARG A 483 19.50 39.00 -36.28
N PRO A 484 19.87 40.28 -36.13
CA PRO A 484 21.16 40.81 -36.58
C PRO A 484 22.37 40.01 -36.07
N ASP A 485 22.32 39.55 -34.82
CA ASP A 485 23.40 38.77 -34.19
C ASP A 485 23.73 37.50 -34.96
N GLN A 486 22.74 36.89 -35.64
CA GLN A 486 22.97 35.68 -36.44
C GLN A 486 23.83 35.97 -37.69
N LEU A 487 23.77 37.19 -38.23
CA LEU A 487 24.61 37.62 -39.35
C LEU A 487 26.02 37.97 -38.89
N GLU A 488 26.14 38.70 -37.78
CA GLU A 488 27.43 39.18 -37.28
C GLU A 488 28.25 38.07 -36.59
N GLN A 489 27.62 37.27 -35.74
CA GLN A 489 28.30 36.20 -35.00
C GLN A 489 28.37 34.89 -35.79
N GLY A 490 27.32 34.57 -36.55
CA GLY A 490 27.22 33.31 -37.29
C GLY A 490 27.96 33.32 -38.62
N LEU A 491 27.83 34.40 -39.40
CA LEU A 491 28.40 34.49 -40.75
C LEU A 491 29.55 35.50 -40.85
N GLY A 492 29.84 36.28 -39.80
CA GLY A 492 30.91 37.29 -39.81
C GLY A 492 30.63 38.51 -40.69
N MET A 493 29.38 38.70 -41.13
CA MET A 493 29.00 39.83 -41.96
C MET A 493 28.53 41.01 -41.11
N ARG A 494 28.97 42.22 -41.45
CA ARG A 494 28.50 43.45 -40.81
C ARG A 494 27.00 43.64 -41.06
N TRP A 495 26.20 43.75 -40.01
CA TRP A 495 24.80 44.16 -40.15
C TRP A 495 24.72 45.68 -40.35
N ILE A 496 24.09 46.08 -41.46
CA ILE A 496 23.97 47.51 -41.81
C ILE A 496 22.64 48.08 -41.27
N GLY A 497 21.57 47.30 -41.35
CA GLY A 497 20.26 47.73 -40.88
C GLY A 497 19.13 46.82 -41.35
N THR A 498 17.92 47.16 -40.93
CA THR A 498 16.72 46.33 -41.12
C THR A 498 15.61 47.13 -41.76
N LEU A 499 15.18 46.72 -42.96
CA LEU A 499 14.05 47.27 -43.67
C LEU A 499 12.77 46.55 -43.26
N THR A 500 11.83 47.32 -42.70
CA THR A 500 10.51 46.82 -42.32
C THR A 500 9.62 46.63 -43.54
N ARG A 501 8.80 45.58 -43.54
CA ARG A 501 7.79 45.38 -44.59
C ARG A 501 6.77 46.52 -44.55
N PHE A 502 6.61 47.24 -45.66
CA PHE A 502 5.54 48.20 -45.84
C PHE A 502 4.23 47.45 -46.14
N GLY A 503 3.18 47.75 -45.38
CA GLY A 503 1.83 47.37 -45.78
C GLY A 503 1.43 48.25 -46.96
N THR A 504 1.26 47.66 -48.15
CA THR A 504 0.38 48.29 -49.13
C THR A 504 -1.00 48.34 -48.49
N GLY A 505 -1.72 49.45 -48.61
CA GLY A 505 -3.02 49.71 -47.93
C GLY A 505 -4.18 48.77 -48.31
N ARG A 506 -3.92 47.50 -48.61
CA ARG A 506 -4.88 46.43 -48.86
C ARG A 506 -4.97 45.38 -47.74
N ASP A 507 -4.05 45.40 -46.76
CA ASP A 507 -4.01 44.39 -45.67
C ASP A 507 -4.38 44.94 -44.28
N GLY A 508 -5.03 46.10 -44.21
CA GLY A 508 -5.56 46.69 -42.97
C GLY A 508 -7.08 46.66 -42.95
N ALA A 509 -7.66 45.95 -41.98
CA ALA A 509 -9.08 46.09 -41.64
C ALA A 509 -9.41 47.56 -41.40
N VAL A 510 -10.38 48.08 -42.15
CA VAL A 510 -11.03 49.37 -41.88
C VAL A 510 -11.60 49.30 -40.45
N PRO A 511 -11.19 50.18 -39.52
CA PRO A 511 -11.93 50.29 -38.27
C PRO A 511 -13.33 50.83 -38.61
N PRO A 512 -14.42 50.18 -38.14
CA PRO A 512 -15.74 50.76 -38.30
C PRO A 512 -15.87 51.88 -37.26
N ALA A 513 -15.80 53.13 -37.73
CA ALA A 513 -16.41 54.25 -37.02
C ALA A 513 -17.74 54.49 -37.77
N ALA A 514 -18.86 53.95 -37.28
CA ALA A 514 -19.67 54.55 -36.23
C ALA A 514 -20.15 55.93 -36.66
N ASP A 515 -21.46 55.99 -36.93
CA ASP A 515 -22.32 57.15 -37.12
C ASP A 515 -21.76 58.46 -36.58
N LEU A 516 -21.74 59.49 -37.44
CA LEU A 516 -22.32 60.79 -37.10
C LEU A 516 -22.82 61.45 -38.40
N SER A 517 -24.13 61.48 -38.53
CA SER A 517 -24.89 62.20 -39.55
C SER A 517 -24.79 63.72 -39.39
N GLU A 518 -24.79 64.38 -40.54
CA GLU A 518 -25.41 65.68 -40.90
C GLU A 518 -24.96 67.02 -40.27
N ASP A 519 -24.75 67.94 -41.22
CA ASP A 519 -25.03 69.38 -41.27
C ASP A 519 -24.09 70.44 -40.68
N GLY A 520 -23.69 71.38 -41.57
CA GLY A 520 -23.36 72.76 -41.23
C GLY A 520 -21.95 73.26 -41.59
N ALA A 521 -21.82 73.96 -42.72
CA ALA A 521 -20.63 74.67 -43.21
C ALA A 521 -20.20 75.88 -42.30
N PRO A 522 -19.17 76.71 -42.64
CA PRO A 522 -17.89 76.53 -43.35
C PRO A 522 -16.64 77.10 -42.59
N ARG A 523 -15.44 76.72 -43.06
CA ARG A 523 -14.12 77.41 -43.03
C ARG A 523 -13.70 78.25 -41.80
N ARG A 524 -12.54 77.89 -41.21
CA ARG A 524 -11.51 78.88 -40.83
C ARG A 524 -10.11 78.25 -40.75
N ASP A 525 -9.15 78.98 -41.32
CA ASP A 525 -7.72 78.69 -41.40
C ASP A 525 -7.04 78.57 -40.03
N GLY A 526 -6.02 77.73 -39.93
CA GLY A 526 -5.18 77.64 -38.73
C GLY A 526 -4.36 76.35 -38.63
N ASP A 527 -3.29 76.28 -39.39
CA ASP A 527 -2.00 75.62 -39.10
C ASP A 527 -2.00 74.40 -38.13
N ALA A 528 -2.07 73.20 -38.72
CA ALA A 528 -1.62 71.95 -38.11
C ALA A 528 -1.37 70.89 -39.20
N THR A 529 -0.46 71.14 -40.15
CA THR A 529 0.07 70.07 -41.01
C THR A 529 1.07 69.22 -40.24
N SER A 530 0.61 68.47 -39.24
CA SER A 530 1.27 67.24 -38.84
C SER A 530 0.91 66.16 -39.86
N GLY A 531 1.47 66.29 -41.07
CA GLY A 531 1.44 65.24 -42.07
C GLY A 531 2.17 64.03 -41.52
N GLY A 532 1.42 63.07 -40.99
CA GLY A 532 1.94 61.82 -40.46
C GLY A 532 2.65 61.04 -41.57
N ARG A 533 3.96 61.29 -41.76
CA ARG A 533 4.82 60.35 -42.47
C ARG A 533 4.83 59.07 -41.66
N ASP A 534 4.45 57.97 -42.30
CA ASP A 534 4.51 56.65 -41.69
C ASP A 534 5.93 56.45 -41.09
N PRO A 535 6.04 56.21 -39.77
CA PRO A 535 7.33 56.02 -39.11
C PRO A 535 8.14 54.88 -39.74
N ALA A 536 7.52 53.92 -40.45
CA ALA A 536 8.21 52.90 -41.21
C ALA A 536 9.01 53.48 -42.40
N ILE A 537 8.47 54.48 -43.09
CA ILE A 537 9.13 55.13 -44.24
C ILE A 537 10.36 55.91 -43.78
N GLY A 538 10.27 56.61 -42.63
CA GLY A 538 11.42 57.29 -42.03
C GLY A 538 12.56 56.33 -41.68
N ARG A 539 12.24 55.21 -41.02
CA ARG A 539 13.25 54.19 -40.63
C ARG A 539 13.88 53.48 -41.83
N ALA A 540 13.10 53.23 -42.87
CA ALA A 540 13.65 52.68 -44.10
C ALA A 540 14.59 53.66 -44.79
N ALA A 541 14.24 54.95 -44.85
CA ALA A 541 15.14 55.98 -45.36
C ALA A 541 16.44 56.07 -44.55
N ASP A 542 16.37 55.98 -43.23
CA ASP A 542 17.56 55.97 -42.36
C ASP A 542 18.40 54.69 -42.52
N THR A 543 17.76 53.53 -42.72
CA THR A 543 18.46 52.28 -43.05
C THR A 543 19.17 52.37 -44.40
N LEU A 544 18.53 52.93 -45.42
CA LEU A 544 19.14 53.14 -46.74
C LEU A 544 20.30 54.15 -46.68
N LYS A 545 20.21 55.20 -45.86
CA LYS A 545 21.34 56.09 -45.55
C LYS A 545 22.47 55.33 -44.84
N GLY A 546 22.13 54.43 -43.91
CA GLY A 546 23.08 53.53 -43.27
C GLY A 546 23.83 52.65 -44.26
N ILE A 547 23.14 52.11 -45.28
CA ILE A 547 23.76 51.37 -46.40
C ILE A 547 24.74 52.27 -47.15
N LYS A 548 24.35 53.50 -47.50
CA LYS A 548 25.27 54.44 -48.14
C LYS A 548 26.51 54.69 -47.29
N VAL A 549 26.37 54.94 -45.99
CA VAL A 549 27.52 55.17 -45.09
C VAL A 549 28.45 53.95 -45.03
N ALA A 550 27.89 52.75 -44.93
CA ALA A 550 28.69 51.51 -44.94
C ALA A 550 29.39 51.28 -46.28
N LEU A 551 28.77 51.68 -47.40
CA LEU A 551 29.37 51.65 -48.73
C LEU A 551 30.50 52.68 -48.86
N ASP A 552 30.30 53.91 -48.41
CA ASP A 552 31.30 54.97 -48.47
C ASP A 552 32.57 54.55 -47.71
N ASP A 553 32.40 53.94 -46.53
CA ASP A 553 33.49 53.33 -45.74
C ASP A 553 34.22 52.21 -46.52
N SER A 554 33.45 51.33 -47.17
CA SER A 554 34.00 50.19 -47.92
C SER A 554 34.73 50.61 -49.21
N VAL A 555 34.30 51.70 -49.84
CA VAL A 555 34.81 52.14 -51.15
C VAL A 555 35.80 53.33 -51.05
N SER A 556 35.97 53.92 -49.87
CA SER A 556 36.88 55.07 -49.60
C SER A 556 38.33 54.90 -50.09
N ALA A 557 38.80 53.66 -50.26
CA ALA A 557 40.13 53.36 -50.78
C ALA A 557 40.25 53.46 -52.32
N THR A 558 39.14 53.66 -53.04
CA THR A 558 39.08 53.55 -54.51
C THR A 558 38.89 54.91 -55.17
N THR A 559 39.81 55.28 -56.06
CA THR A 559 39.76 56.54 -56.79
C THR A 559 38.85 56.44 -58.01
N GLY A 560 37.82 57.29 -58.09
CA GLY A 560 36.87 57.36 -59.20
C GLY A 560 35.46 56.90 -58.80
N GLY A 561 34.56 56.72 -59.78
CA GLY A 561 33.21 56.23 -59.52
C GLY A 561 33.20 54.86 -58.85
N HIS A 562 32.11 54.54 -58.15
CA HIS A 562 31.98 53.36 -57.30
C HIS A 562 31.02 52.35 -57.92
N LEU A 563 31.48 51.12 -58.16
CA LEU A 563 30.65 50.04 -58.68
C LEU A 563 30.15 49.15 -57.53
N VAL A 564 28.84 49.14 -57.31
CA VAL A 564 28.19 48.45 -56.18
C VAL A 564 27.22 47.39 -56.70
N ALA A 565 27.33 46.16 -56.22
CA ALA A 565 26.34 45.10 -56.50
C ALA A 565 25.36 44.94 -55.33
N VAL A 566 24.08 44.72 -55.63
CA VAL A 566 23.07 44.32 -54.65
C VAL A 566 22.64 42.89 -54.94
N ALA A 567 22.89 41.99 -53.99
CA ALA A 567 22.76 40.56 -54.18
C ALA A 567 22.00 39.88 -53.05
N SER A 568 21.55 38.64 -53.27
CA SER A 568 20.97 37.79 -52.23
C SER A 568 21.22 36.33 -52.53
N ALA A 569 21.12 35.47 -51.51
CA ALA A 569 21.20 34.02 -51.71
C ALA A 569 20.05 33.51 -52.60
N GLU A 570 18.82 33.88 -52.26
CA GLU A 570 17.59 33.38 -52.91
C GLU A 570 16.85 34.47 -53.70
N ALA A 571 15.97 34.06 -54.62
CA ALA A 571 15.06 34.96 -55.31
C ALA A 571 13.98 35.56 -54.36
N GLY A 572 13.43 36.72 -54.72
CA GLY A 572 12.29 37.30 -53.98
C GLY A 572 12.60 38.04 -52.68
N THR A 573 13.85 38.08 -52.21
CA THR A 573 14.29 38.78 -50.97
C THR A 573 14.13 40.30 -50.96
N GLY A 574 13.85 40.90 -52.13
CA GLY A 574 13.69 42.35 -52.31
C GLY A 574 14.98 43.12 -52.65
N LYS A 575 15.96 42.45 -53.26
CA LYS A 575 17.18 43.05 -53.84
C LYS A 575 16.92 44.34 -54.62
N THR A 576 16.00 44.27 -55.57
CA THR A 576 15.58 45.37 -56.43
C THR A 576 15.08 46.58 -55.64
N THR A 577 14.32 46.35 -54.57
CA THR A 577 13.83 47.42 -53.68
C THR A 577 14.99 48.09 -52.92
N VAL A 578 15.98 47.31 -52.48
CA VAL A 578 17.18 47.85 -51.82
C VAL A 578 18.05 48.61 -52.82
N ALA A 579 18.23 48.09 -54.04
CA ALA A 579 18.99 48.73 -55.10
C ALA A 579 18.37 50.07 -55.53
N LEU A 580 17.04 50.10 -55.71
CA LEU A 580 16.28 51.31 -56.00
C LEU A 580 16.37 52.34 -54.86
N GLY A 581 16.16 51.88 -53.61
CA GLY A 581 16.24 52.74 -52.44
C GLY A 581 17.64 53.33 -52.25
N LEU A 582 18.68 52.54 -52.50
CA LEU A 582 20.06 53.00 -52.47
C LEU A 582 20.32 54.06 -53.55
N ALA A 583 19.84 53.84 -54.77
CA ALA A 583 19.98 54.79 -55.88
C ALA A 583 19.32 56.15 -55.58
N VAL A 584 18.14 56.12 -54.95
CA VAL A 584 17.45 57.34 -54.48
C VAL A 584 18.29 58.08 -53.44
N VAL A 585 18.86 57.36 -52.46
CA VAL A 585 19.64 57.99 -51.38
C VAL A 585 20.98 58.55 -51.88
N THR A 586 21.66 57.87 -52.81
CA THR A 586 22.91 58.38 -53.39
C THR A 586 22.65 59.59 -54.30
N ALA A 587 21.58 59.57 -55.09
CA ALA A 587 21.20 60.71 -55.92
C ALA A 587 20.74 61.92 -55.10
N ALA A 588 19.95 61.70 -54.04
CA ALA A 588 19.56 62.77 -53.12
C ALA A 588 20.75 63.40 -52.38
N ALA A 589 21.85 62.67 -52.22
CA ALA A 589 23.11 63.19 -51.68
C ALA A 589 23.94 64.00 -52.72
N GLY A 590 23.42 64.17 -53.95
CA GLY A 590 24.05 64.96 -55.02
C GLY A 590 25.00 64.17 -55.92
N HIS A 591 25.09 62.85 -55.76
CA HIS A 591 25.95 62.02 -56.60
C HIS A 591 25.27 61.61 -57.91
N ARG A 592 26.02 61.67 -59.02
CA ARG A 592 25.55 61.14 -60.31
C ARG A 592 25.45 59.62 -60.21
N THR A 593 24.22 59.14 -60.09
CA THR A 593 23.92 57.73 -59.83
C THR A 593 23.33 57.06 -61.06
N LEU A 594 23.86 55.89 -61.42
CA LEU A 594 23.30 54.99 -62.43
C LEU A 594 22.86 53.69 -61.76
N LEU A 595 21.60 53.30 -61.95
CA LEU A 595 21.07 51.99 -61.57
C LEU A 595 20.99 51.10 -62.81
N ILE A 596 21.66 49.97 -62.78
CA ILE A 596 21.67 48.98 -63.87
C ILE A 596 20.81 47.80 -63.44
N ASP A 597 19.82 47.48 -64.25
CA ASP A 597 19.11 46.21 -64.11
C ASP A 597 20.06 45.10 -64.59
N GLY A 598 20.55 44.27 -63.68
CA GLY A 598 21.46 43.15 -63.96
C GLY A 598 20.77 41.78 -63.85
N ASN A 599 19.44 41.74 -63.66
CA ASN A 599 18.69 40.52 -63.46
C ASN A 599 17.90 40.13 -64.72
N VAL A 600 18.55 39.39 -65.62
CA VAL A 600 18.03 38.99 -66.94
C VAL A 600 16.70 38.23 -66.88
N ARG A 601 16.39 37.56 -65.76
CA ARG A 601 15.17 36.75 -65.63
C ARG A 601 13.98 37.51 -65.09
N ASN A 602 14.20 38.60 -64.38
CA ASN A 602 13.13 39.41 -63.81
C ASN A 602 13.51 40.88 -63.90
N ALA A 603 13.35 41.43 -65.11
CA ALA A 603 13.70 42.81 -65.47
C ALA A 603 12.67 43.83 -64.93
N SER A 604 12.33 43.72 -63.64
CA SER A 604 11.33 44.58 -62.98
C SER A 604 11.71 46.06 -63.06
N LEU A 605 13.01 46.39 -62.96
CA LEU A 605 13.52 47.76 -63.10
C LEU A 605 13.43 48.24 -64.54
N SER A 606 13.70 47.37 -65.51
CA SER A 606 13.59 47.72 -66.93
C SER A 606 12.14 48.00 -67.34
N ILE A 607 11.18 47.24 -66.79
CA ILE A 607 9.73 47.48 -66.99
C ILE A 607 9.29 48.81 -66.35
N GLU A 608 9.79 49.14 -65.15
CA GLU A 608 9.51 50.41 -64.48
C GLU A 608 10.15 51.59 -65.22
N ALA A 609 11.39 51.42 -65.69
CA ALA A 609 12.13 52.43 -66.45
C ALA A 609 11.52 52.73 -67.82
N ALA A 610 10.94 51.73 -68.50
CA ALA A 610 10.23 51.93 -69.79
C ALA A 610 9.04 52.90 -69.70
N GLN A 611 8.51 53.16 -68.49
CA GLN A 611 7.45 54.13 -68.27
C GLN A 611 7.98 55.57 -68.17
N SER A 612 9.28 55.74 -67.90
CA SER A 612 9.96 57.04 -67.87
C SER A 612 10.49 57.37 -69.27
N ARG A 613 10.10 58.52 -69.84
CA ARG A 613 10.35 58.86 -71.27
C ARG A 613 11.43 59.92 -71.51
N ARG A 614 12.28 60.23 -70.52
CA ARG A 614 13.35 61.25 -70.68
C ARG A 614 14.70 60.58 -70.95
N PRO A 615 15.22 60.64 -72.20
CA PRO A 615 16.53 60.08 -72.51
C PRO A 615 17.65 60.90 -71.83
N SER A 616 18.63 60.23 -71.25
CA SER A 616 19.81 60.86 -70.66
C SER A 616 20.75 61.39 -71.75
N PRO A 617 21.44 62.54 -71.54
CA PRO A 617 22.45 63.05 -72.47
C PRO A 617 23.74 62.21 -72.51
N VAL A 618 23.88 61.20 -71.64
CA VAL A 618 25.04 60.29 -71.66
C VAL A 618 24.85 59.28 -72.80
N ALA A 619 25.56 59.49 -73.91
CA ALA A 619 25.57 58.55 -75.03
C ALA A 619 26.29 57.25 -74.63
N VAL A 620 25.52 56.20 -74.36
CA VAL A 620 26.01 54.83 -74.52
C VAL A 620 25.94 54.58 -76.03
N THR A 621 27.10 54.42 -76.67
CA THR A 621 27.22 54.15 -78.11
C THR A 621 26.29 53.01 -78.54
N ASP A 622 25.69 53.10 -79.74
CA ASP A 622 24.75 52.11 -80.32
C ASP A 622 25.34 50.69 -80.52
N ASP A 623 26.60 50.44 -80.10
CA ASP A 623 27.33 49.16 -80.15
C ASP A 623 27.17 48.29 -78.88
N THR A 624 26.26 48.62 -77.95
CA THR A 624 25.95 47.73 -76.81
C THR A 624 24.67 46.95 -77.07
N PRO A 625 24.72 45.68 -77.51
CA PRO A 625 23.51 44.94 -77.89
C PRO A 625 22.61 44.59 -76.69
N PHE A 626 23.12 44.69 -75.47
CA PHE A 626 22.47 44.16 -74.26
C PHE A 626 21.67 45.19 -73.44
N PHE A 627 21.97 46.49 -73.57
CA PHE A 627 21.36 47.56 -72.78
C PHE A 627 20.80 48.63 -73.70
N GLU A 628 19.69 49.27 -73.29
CA GLU A 628 19.16 50.44 -74.00
C GLU A 628 19.89 51.73 -73.56
N ARG A 629 19.48 52.87 -74.11
CA ARG A 629 20.02 54.17 -73.69
C ARG A 629 19.61 54.46 -72.24
N PRO A 630 20.50 55.06 -71.41
CA PRO A 630 20.14 55.42 -70.05
C PRO A 630 18.95 56.39 -70.04
N VAL A 631 18.00 56.14 -69.14
CA VAL A 631 16.79 56.95 -68.95
C VAL A 631 16.88 57.70 -67.63
N GLU A 632 16.46 58.96 -67.61
CA GLU A 632 16.37 59.73 -66.37
C GLU A 632 15.12 59.35 -65.57
N HIS A 633 15.32 58.93 -64.32
CA HIS A 633 14.25 58.62 -63.39
C HIS A 633 13.75 59.90 -62.70
N PRO A 634 12.44 60.07 -62.43
CA PRO A 634 11.88 61.26 -61.77
C PRO A 634 12.48 61.61 -60.40
N LEU A 635 13.15 60.65 -59.76
CA LEU A 635 13.79 60.79 -58.45
C LEU A 635 15.28 61.21 -58.53
N GLY A 636 15.77 61.62 -59.72
CA GLY A 636 17.07 62.27 -59.87
C GLY A 636 18.28 61.35 -60.11
N PHE A 637 18.05 60.10 -60.52
CA PHE A 637 19.10 59.16 -60.94
C PHE A 637 18.84 58.64 -62.36
N HIS A 638 19.82 57.99 -62.99
CA HIS A 638 19.64 57.35 -64.28
C HIS A 638 19.44 55.85 -64.12
N VAL A 639 18.61 55.25 -64.97
CA VAL A 639 18.44 53.80 -65.07
C VAL A 639 18.98 53.33 -66.41
N LEU A 640 19.74 52.24 -66.40
CA LEU A 640 20.16 51.51 -67.59
C LEU A 640 19.30 50.23 -67.71
N PRO A 641 18.22 50.25 -68.50
CA PRO A 641 17.38 49.09 -68.67
C PRO A 641 18.04 48.08 -69.61
N GLN A 642 17.74 46.80 -69.38
CA GLN A 642 18.14 45.72 -70.27
C GLN A 642 17.26 45.71 -71.51
N ARG A 643 17.83 45.34 -72.66
CA ARG A 643 17.03 45.02 -73.85
C ARG A 643 16.33 43.68 -73.64
N ILE A 644 15.02 43.65 -73.86
CA ILE A 644 14.14 42.48 -73.64
C ILE A 644 14.24 41.49 -74.82
N ASP A 645 15.46 41.18 -75.28
CA ASP A 645 15.76 40.16 -76.29
C ASP A 645 16.57 39.02 -75.61
N ASP A 646 16.35 37.75 -75.96
CA ASP A 646 16.88 36.54 -75.28
C ASP A 646 18.44 36.53 -75.17
N PHE A 647 18.97 37.01 -74.05
CA PHE A 647 20.39 36.87 -73.71
C PHE A 647 20.62 35.71 -72.73
N GLY A 648 21.74 35.01 -72.90
CA GLY A 648 22.16 33.92 -72.02
C GLY A 648 22.36 34.37 -70.57
N PRO A 649 22.33 33.43 -69.61
CA PRO A 649 22.27 33.73 -68.18
C PRO A 649 23.50 34.41 -67.57
N ASP A 650 24.58 34.65 -68.33
CA ASP A 650 25.92 35.07 -67.86
C ASP A 650 26.26 36.56 -68.16
N LEU A 651 25.26 37.45 -68.19
CA LEU A 651 25.41 38.84 -68.67
C LEU A 651 26.54 39.61 -67.96
N LEU A 652 26.68 39.48 -66.64
CA LEU A 652 27.73 40.20 -65.89
C LEU A 652 29.12 39.59 -66.09
N ALA A 653 29.19 38.32 -66.48
CA ALA A 653 30.46 37.64 -66.73
C ALA A 653 31.10 38.06 -68.06
N MET A 654 30.30 38.47 -69.05
CA MET A 654 30.74 38.88 -70.39
C MET A 654 31.75 40.04 -70.35
N ARG A 655 32.80 39.92 -71.17
CA ARG A 655 33.92 40.88 -71.18
C ARG A 655 33.48 42.27 -71.64
N GLU A 656 32.53 42.31 -72.55
CA GLU A 656 31.90 43.51 -73.11
C GLU A 656 31.16 44.30 -72.04
N VAL A 657 30.40 43.60 -71.19
CA VAL A 657 29.66 44.18 -70.06
C VAL A 657 30.63 44.69 -68.99
N ARG A 658 31.69 43.93 -68.66
CA ARG A 658 32.73 44.42 -67.73
C ARG A 658 33.42 45.69 -68.22
N HIS A 659 33.77 45.77 -69.51
CA HIS A 659 34.33 46.98 -70.10
C HIS A 659 33.32 48.14 -70.12
N LEU A 660 32.04 47.87 -70.34
CA LEU A 660 30.99 48.87 -70.22
C LEU A 660 30.90 49.42 -68.79
N LEU A 661 30.85 48.56 -67.77
CA LEU A 661 30.82 48.97 -66.37
C LEU A 661 32.03 49.82 -65.98
N GLN A 662 33.23 49.46 -66.44
CA GLN A 662 34.45 50.26 -66.25
C GLN A 662 34.41 51.63 -66.95
N ARG A 663 33.75 51.74 -68.10
CA ARG A 663 33.53 53.03 -68.77
C ARG A 663 32.52 53.89 -68.01
N LEU A 664 31.39 53.30 -67.61
CA LEU A 664 30.33 53.98 -66.86
C LEU A 664 30.84 54.51 -65.52
N ARG A 665 31.76 53.78 -64.88
CA ARG A 665 32.50 54.20 -63.68
C ARG A 665 33.22 55.55 -63.81
N LYS A 666 33.58 55.98 -65.03
CA LYS A 666 34.22 57.30 -65.25
C LYS A 666 33.20 58.44 -65.34
N SER A 667 31.95 58.12 -65.72
CA SER A 667 30.89 59.11 -65.98
C SER A 667 29.93 59.29 -64.81
N TYR A 668 29.84 58.29 -63.93
CA TYR A 668 28.96 58.27 -62.76
C TYR A 668 29.77 58.11 -61.49
N ASP A 669 29.30 58.73 -60.41
CA ASP A 669 29.93 58.65 -59.10
C ASP A 669 29.52 57.34 -58.41
N TYR A 670 28.28 56.86 -58.63
CA TYR A 670 27.83 55.52 -58.23
C TYR A 670 27.19 54.79 -59.41
N VAL A 671 27.61 53.55 -59.62
CA VAL A 671 26.98 52.59 -60.54
C VAL A 671 26.50 51.41 -59.70
N ILE A 672 25.19 51.32 -59.50
CA ILE A 672 24.54 50.29 -58.70
C ILE A 672 23.99 49.23 -59.64
N VAL A 673 24.30 47.96 -59.40
CA VAL A 673 23.84 46.84 -60.24
C VAL A 673 22.92 45.95 -59.41
N ASP A 674 21.65 45.82 -59.82
CA ASP A 674 20.71 44.84 -59.24
C ASP A 674 21.00 43.46 -59.83
N THR A 675 21.44 42.49 -59.01
CA THR A 675 21.88 41.18 -59.53
C THR A 675 20.82 40.10 -59.38
N ALA A 676 20.99 39.01 -60.14
CA ALA A 676 20.26 37.77 -59.88
C ALA A 676 20.64 37.16 -58.51
N ALA A 677 19.84 36.20 -58.04
CA ALA A 677 20.14 35.47 -56.80
C ALA A 677 21.36 34.54 -56.98
N MET A 678 22.24 34.50 -55.98
CA MET A 678 23.53 33.82 -56.05
C MET A 678 23.43 32.29 -56.04
N LEU A 679 22.37 31.73 -55.45
CA LEU A 679 22.12 30.28 -55.51
C LEU A 679 21.62 29.84 -56.89
N ASP A 680 20.93 30.74 -57.59
CA ASP A 680 20.37 30.47 -58.92
C ASP A 680 21.41 30.70 -60.03
N HIS A 681 22.34 31.66 -59.86
CA HIS A 681 23.28 32.10 -60.91
C HIS A 681 24.70 32.42 -60.38
N ILE A 682 25.72 32.21 -61.22
CA ILE A 682 27.16 32.37 -60.88
C ILE A 682 27.73 33.71 -61.38
N ASP A 683 26.95 34.50 -62.10
CA ASP A 683 27.31 35.80 -62.70
C ASP A 683 28.05 36.75 -61.76
N LEU A 684 27.47 36.97 -60.57
CA LEU A 684 28.07 37.83 -59.57
C LEU A 684 29.38 37.22 -59.05
N ALA A 685 29.45 35.90 -58.87
CA ALA A 685 30.68 35.22 -58.46
C ALA A 685 31.79 35.37 -59.51
N ALA A 686 31.46 35.29 -60.80
CA ALA A 686 32.41 35.49 -61.91
C ALA A 686 32.83 36.96 -62.04
N ALA A 687 31.93 37.90 -61.79
CA ALA A 687 32.16 39.34 -61.89
C ALA A 687 32.60 40.01 -60.58
N ALA A 688 32.70 39.28 -59.47
CA ALA A 688 32.92 39.83 -58.13
C ALA A 688 34.12 40.79 -58.05
N GLY A 689 35.20 40.48 -58.77
CA GLY A 689 36.44 41.28 -58.74
C GLY A 689 36.35 42.66 -59.38
N ILE A 690 35.31 42.96 -60.17
CA ILE A 690 35.11 44.31 -60.73
C ILE A 690 34.31 45.23 -59.81
N PHE A 691 33.54 44.67 -58.88
CA PHE A 691 32.75 45.42 -57.92
C PHE A 691 33.63 45.92 -56.77
N ASP A 692 33.45 47.18 -56.41
CA ASP A 692 34.16 47.76 -55.27
C ASP A 692 33.51 47.33 -53.95
N ALA A 693 32.17 47.16 -53.95
CA ALA A 693 31.39 46.72 -52.80
C ALA A 693 30.15 45.90 -53.20
N ILE A 694 29.77 44.96 -52.34
CA ILE A 694 28.60 44.09 -52.49
C ILE A 694 27.71 44.22 -51.25
N VAL A 695 26.43 44.53 -51.44
CA VAL A 695 25.41 44.56 -50.39
C VAL A 695 24.57 43.29 -50.46
N ILE A 696 24.52 42.54 -49.36
CA ILE A 696 23.76 41.30 -49.26
C ILE A 696 22.38 41.56 -48.67
N VAL A 697 21.32 41.15 -49.35
CA VAL A 697 19.93 41.29 -48.90
C VAL A 697 19.41 39.95 -48.40
N VAL A 698 18.97 39.92 -47.14
CA VAL A 698 18.48 38.74 -46.43
C VAL A 698 17.01 38.94 -46.09
N GLU A 699 16.14 37.98 -46.40
CA GLU A 699 14.71 38.09 -46.04
C GLU A 699 14.48 37.59 -44.61
N HIS A 700 13.91 38.46 -43.77
CA HIS A 700 13.63 38.15 -42.37
C HIS A 700 12.75 36.90 -42.21
N GLY A 701 13.26 35.88 -41.51
CA GLY A 701 12.53 34.66 -41.16
C GLY A 701 12.25 33.73 -42.35
N ARG A 702 12.87 33.98 -43.51
CA ARG A 702 12.78 33.09 -44.68
C ARG A 702 14.15 32.60 -45.12
N THR A 703 15.14 33.48 -45.23
CA THR A 703 16.48 33.09 -45.65
C THR A 703 17.14 32.25 -44.56
N VAL A 704 17.57 31.04 -44.92
CA VAL A 704 18.26 30.11 -44.01
C VAL A 704 19.76 30.42 -43.99
N SER A 705 20.38 30.37 -42.81
CA SER A 705 21.82 30.68 -42.68
C SER A 705 22.71 29.79 -43.56
N ASN A 706 22.38 28.50 -43.66
CA ASN A 706 23.12 27.55 -44.50
C ASN A 706 23.03 27.88 -46.00
N ASP A 707 21.88 28.37 -46.47
CA ASP A 707 21.69 28.76 -47.87
C ASP A 707 22.51 30.00 -48.20
N LEU A 708 22.59 30.94 -47.26
CA LEU A 708 23.43 32.12 -47.38
C LEU A 708 24.93 31.76 -47.37
N GLU A 709 25.33 30.86 -46.46
CA GLU A 709 26.69 30.32 -46.40
C GLU A 709 27.08 29.62 -47.71
N LEU A 710 26.18 28.77 -48.24
CA LEU A 710 26.39 28.08 -49.51
C LEU A 710 26.54 29.07 -50.68
N ALA A 711 25.74 30.14 -50.72
CA ALA A 711 25.84 31.16 -51.76
C ALA A 711 27.19 31.90 -51.70
N LEU A 712 27.62 32.30 -50.50
CA LEU A 712 28.89 33.00 -50.30
C LEU A 712 30.11 32.09 -50.55
N GLY A 713 30.01 30.80 -50.20
CA GLY A 713 31.06 29.81 -50.41
C GLY A 713 31.39 29.54 -51.88
N ARG A 714 30.50 29.93 -52.83
CA ARG A 714 30.74 29.79 -54.27
C ARG A 714 31.85 30.70 -54.81
N SER A 715 32.18 31.80 -54.12
CA SER A 715 33.28 32.70 -54.53
C SER A 715 33.87 33.43 -53.34
N VAL A 716 35.15 33.16 -53.08
CA VAL A 716 35.94 33.85 -52.04
C VAL A 716 35.98 35.36 -52.28
N VAL A 717 36.04 35.77 -53.55
CA VAL A 717 36.11 37.18 -53.97
C VAL A 717 34.81 37.91 -53.64
N VAL A 718 33.65 37.24 -53.70
CA VAL A 718 32.38 37.84 -53.28
C VAL A 718 32.44 38.17 -51.79
N GLY A 719 32.89 37.22 -50.96
CA GLY A 719 33.07 37.43 -49.52
C GLY A 719 33.94 38.65 -49.20
N GLU A 720 35.11 38.76 -49.83
CA GLU A 720 36.04 39.88 -49.60
C GLU A 720 35.47 41.26 -49.95
N ARG A 721 34.45 41.33 -50.81
CA ARG A 721 33.84 42.58 -51.27
C ARG A 721 32.53 42.93 -50.57
N ILE A 722 32.09 42.15 -49.58
CA ILE A 722 30.85 42.43 -48.84
C ILE A 722 31.01 43.69 -47.98
N ALA A 723 30.25 44.74 -48.30
CA ALA A 723 30.15 45.93 -47.45
C ALA A 723 29.27 45.69 -46.21
N GLY A 724 28.29 44.79 -46.34
CA GLY A 724 27.48 44.29 -45.24
C GLY A 724 26.13 43.72 -45.70
N ALA A 725 25.33 43.31 -44.73
CA ALA A 725 24.04 42.66 -44.95
C ALA A 725 22.87 43.51 -44.43
N VAL A 726 21.77 43.47 -45.17
CA VAL A 726 20.51 44.16 -44.88
C VAL A 726 19.41 43.13 -44.70
N ILE A 727 18.75 43.18 -43.55
CA ILE A 727 17.57 42.34 -43.29
C ILE A 727 16.34 43.05 -43.86
N ASN A 728 15.73 42.49 -44.89
CA ASN A 728 14.55 43.04 -45.55
C ASN A 728 13.26 42.32 -45.13
N LYS A 729 12.13 43.02 -45.30
CA LYS A 729 10.78 42.56 -44.94
C LYS A 729 10.61 42.19 -43.46
N ALA A 730 11.38 42.79 -42.57
CA ALA A 730 11.19 42.56 -41.15
C ALA A 730 9.81 43.02 -40.69
N PRO A 731 9.17 42.32 -39.74
CA PRO A 731 7.92 42.79 -39.17
C PRO A 731 8.15 44.18 -38.54
N PRO A 732 7.17 45.10 -38.61
CA PRO A 732 7.27 46.36 -37.88
C PRO A 732 7.48 46.03 -36.39
N PRO A 733 8.37 46.76 -35.70
CA PRO A 733 8.59 46.51 -34.28
C PRO A 733 7.25 46.63 -33.57
N ALA A 734 6.87 45.56 -32.85
CA ALA A 734 5.61 45.49 -32.15
C ALA A 734 5.46 46.76 -31.30
N ARG A 735 4.36 47.50 -31.45
CA ARG A 735 3.99 48.53 -30.47
C ARG A 735 3.73 47.79 -29.18
N TRP A 736 4.61 47.94 -28.20
CA TRP A 736 4.42 47.38 -26.86
C TRP A 736 3.20 48.05 -26.24
N GLY A 737 2.06 47.37 -26.33
CA GLY A 737 0.87 47.64 -25.54
C GLY A 737 0.72 46.51 -24.54
N TRP A 738 0.84 46.88 -23.26
CA TRP A 738 0.47 46.14 -22.05
C TRP A 738 1.52 45.20 -21.44
N LEU A 739 1.96 45.64 -20.25
CA LEU A 739 2.59 44.90 -19.15
C LEU A 739 1.75 43.68 -18.73
#